data_AF-A0A5J6Q8W2-F1
#
_entry.id   AF-A0A5J6Q8W2-F1
#
_cell.length_a   1.000
_cell.length_b   1.000
_cell.length_c   1.000
_cell.angle_alpha   90.00
_cell.angle_beta   90.00
_cell.angle_gamma   90.00
#
_symmetry.space_group_name_H-M   'P 1'
#
loop_
_entity.id
_entity.type
_entity.pdbx_description
1 polymer ?
#
loop_
_entity_poly.entity_id
_entity_poly.type
_entity_poly.pdbx_seq_one_letter_code
_entity_poly.pdbx_strand_id
1 'polypeptide(L)'
;MESFFSLTGLFEAVKPSDSISQLIVYSMLTITGLYGGFLLFYLIIKKNQRTETIIKLLSEQNEQGAALKANLKNQIDELKDKVFKNKWFQFEQHLVSNPTKTKVFTTLDSKYFFNSQSLYPWLSNNRFIVSVPSILVAIGVLGTFVGLVIGLKGLDIDTNNTAVLKTGINQLIGSASIAFTTSVWGVFLSLLAGVFERALERKAYTSVEKLNVQLAQMFPMISNEQSLLHIEDYSEQSTSALQTLHEKIGSELQKSVTNMGEQMQAALTSSLNSIMKPAIDSLVNNTQQQSSQVLEGLMNEFVGGMRQAGQAQTQEMNGAAKAVQDSMQQISEQLHQVFERLNNQQDQFLAKSTEQQNQQQEQQKKLQENLVAMLQEQQTKQKDWAADNQQQAKETQQQHQELINNVSVQQQGLIQQLTAQQQEVRQQAETREQIRQEQVSATIQELGKEQAGLLAELAELSRNSAEQNRLLVEHHKQLSTHLGQAIKGMESSSQNLESTSQQLGLLSSNTRAATTELAGALEVLTTGLAKTSEENSQLAGHLIQQSQQLKSLQDNLLGTASELRVAAESASQGFSQLEEQQKSFLIGLRKEFGDTLEAFTDQVQGLEKQTEEWLRTYSNEVNSQTVERMQVWNEQTISFAEEMKSAVSMISDLVDDIEQKVETHA
;
A
#
# COMPACT_ATOMS: atom_id res chain seq x y z
N MET A 1 -53.94 62.55 -58.61
CA MET A 1 -54.40 61.72 -57.47
C MET A 1 -53.30 61.50 -56.41
N GLU A 2 -52.14 62.17 -56.50
CA GLU A 2 -51.02 61.99 -55.56
C GLU A 2 -50.92 63.06 -54.44
N SER A 3 -51.77 64.09 -54.43
CA SER A 3 -51.72 65.16 -53.40
C SER A 3 -52.69 64.98 -52.24
N PHE A 4 -53.58 63.98 -52.28
CA PHE A 4 -54.61 63.77 -51.24
C PHE A 4 -54.12 62.96 -50.03
N PHE A 5 -52.92 62.41 -50.08
CA PHE A 5 -52.32 61.60 -49.00
C PHE A 5 -50.95 62.13 -48.55
N SER A 6 -50.64 63.41 -48.79
CA SER A 6 -49.54 64.02 -48.05
C SER A 6 -50.03 64.34 -46.63
N LEU A 7 -49.25 63.96 -45.61
CA LEU A 7 -49.49 64.35 -44.21
C LEU A 7 -49.74 65.86 -44.09
N THR A 8 -49.06 66.66 -44.92
CA THR A 8 -49.22 68.12 -45.00
C THR A 8 -50.61 68.55 -45.44
N GLY A 9 -51.20 67.91 -46.46
CA GLY A 9 -52.56 68.23 -46.93
C GLY A 9 -53.64 67.82 -45.92
N LEU A 10 -53.39 66.76 -45.15
CA LEU A 10 -54.27 66.31 -44.08
C LEU A 10 -54.25 67.29 -42.89
N PHE A 11 -53.09 67.84 -42.52
CA PHE A 11 -52.99 68.89 -41.50
C PHE A 11 -53.59 70.22 -41.94
N GLU A 12 -53.49 70.55 -43.22
CA GLU A 12 -54.07 71.78 -43.78
C GLU A 12 -55.61 71.71 -43.80
N ALA A 13 -56.18 70.53 -44.06
CA ALA A 13 -57.62 70.27 -44.01
C ALA A 13 -58.21 70.25 -42.58
N VAL A 14 -57.39 70.02 -41.55
CA VAL A 14 -57.80 69.90 -40.14
C VAL A 14 -57.31 71.10 -39.30
N LYS A 15 -57.08 72.24 -39.98
CA LYS A 15 -56.71 73.48 -39.31
C LYS A 15 -57.91 74.06 -38.57
N PRO A 16 -57.79 74.37 -37.26
CA PRO A 16 -58.92 74.88 -36.48
C PRO A 16 -59.38 76.26 -37.01
N SER A 17 -60.59 76.30 -37.57
CA SER A 17 -61.18 77.48 -38.19
C SER A 17 -61.84 78.43 -37.18
N ASP A 18 -62.43 77.89 -36.11
CA ASP A 18 -63.19 78.65 -35.10
C ASP A 18 -62.41 78.82 -33.79
N SER A 19 -62.63 79.94 -33.10
CA SER A 19 -61.93 80.29 -31.84
C SER A 19 -62.02 79.21 -30.75
N ILE A 20 -63.14 78.47 -30.69
CA ILE A 20 -63.34 77.38 -29.72
C ILE A 20 -62.50 76.15 -30.10
N SER A 21 -62.49 75.78 -31.39
CA SER A 21 -61.64 74.69 -31.88
C SER A 21 -60.15 75.00 -31.68
N GLN A 22 -59.75 76.27 -31.88
CA GLN A 22 -58.39 76.73 -31.64
C GLN A 22 -58.01 76.60 -30.17
N LEU A 23 -58.88 77.04 -29.25
CA LEU A 23 -58.62 76.94 -27.81
C LEU A 23 -58.44 75.48 -27.36
N ILE A 24 -59.31 74.57 -27.80
CA ILE A 24 -59.22 73.14 -27.47
C ILE A 24 -57.94 72.53 -28.06
N VAL A 25 -57.66 72.73 -29.34
CA VAL A 25 -56.46 72.18 -30.00
C VAL A 25 -55.18 72.74 -29.38
N TYR A 26 -55.12 74.04 -29.06
CA TYR A 26 -53.96 74.63 -28.37
C TYR A 26 -53.81 74.10 -26.94
N SER A 27 -54.91 73.85 -26.22
CA SER A 27 -54.83 73.19 -24.90
C SER A 27 -54.26 71.77 -24.99
N MET A 28 -54.63 71.00 -26.01
CA MET A 28 -54.08 69.66 -26.22
C MET A 28 -52.60 69.71 -26.62
N LEU A 29 -52.22 70.68 -27.45
CA LEU A 29 -50.84 70.89 -27.86
C LEU A 29 -49.97 71.33 -26.67
N THR A 30 -50.47 72.19 -25.79
CA THR A 30 -49.75 72.58 -24.57
C THR A 30 -49.63 71.40 -23.60
N ILE A 31 -50.68 70.61 -23.40
CA ILE A 31 -50.63 69.38 -22.59
C ILE A 31 -49.61 68.40 -23.16
N THR A 32 -49.65 68.16 -24.48
CA THR A 32 -48.71 67.24 -25.16
C THR A 32 -47.28 67.78 -25.13
N GLY A 33 -47.09 69.09 -25.28
CA GLY A 33 -45.79 69.75 -25.20
C GLY A 33 -45.21 69.74 -23.78
N LEU A 34 -46.03 69.98 -22.76
CA LEU A 34 -45.63 69.85 -21.35
C LEU A 34 -45.32 68.40 -20.99
N TYR A 35 -46.14 67.46 -21.46
CA TYR A 35 -45.90 66.02 -21.29
C TYR A 35 -44.61 65.56 -21.97
N GLY A 36 -44.43 65.90 -23.24
CA GLY A 36 -43.23 65.58 -24.01
C GLY A 36 -41.99 66.26 -23.44
N GLY A 37 -42.10 67.52 -23.01
CA GLY A 37 -41.04 68.27 -22.34
C GLY A 37 -40.68 67.67 -20.98
N PHE A 38 -41.67 67.29 -20.16
CA PHE A 38 -41.47 66.60 -18.90
C PHE A 38 -40.78 65.25 -19.12
N LEU A 39 -41.27 64.45 -20.07
CA LEU A 39 -40.67 63.17 -20.41
C LEU A 39 -39.24 63.32 -20.92
N LEU A 40 -38.98 64.26 -21.85
CA LEU A 40 -37.65 64.54 -22.38
C LEU A 40 -36.71 65.10 -21.32
N PHE A 41 -37.17 65.98 -20.44
CA PHE A 41 -36.39 66.51 -19.32
C PHE A 41 -35.96 65.37 -18.38
N TYR A 42 -36.90 64.51 -17.97
CA TYR A 42 -36.59 63.36 -17.13
C TYR A 42 -35.73 62.31 -17.84
N LEU A 43 -35.83 62.21 -19.17
CA LEU A 43 -34.99 61.33 -19.97
C LEU A 43 -33.57 61.86 -20.15
N ILE A 44 -33.41 63.09 -20.64
CA ILE A 44 -32.11 63.64 -21.03
C ILE A 44 -31.28 63.99 -19.80
N ILE A 45 -31.88 64.58 -18.77
CA ILE A 45 -31.15 65.07 -17.59
C ILE A 45 -30.99 63.99 -16.53
N LYS A 46 -31.99 63.10 -16.35
CA LYS A 46 -31.95 62.10 -15.27
C LYS A 46 -31.63 60.66 -15.71
N LYS A 47 -31.77 60.28 -16.99
CA LYS A 47 -31.68 58.86 -17.42
C LYS A 47 -30.32 58.43 -17.95
N ASN A 48 -29.73 59.16 -18.91
CA ASN A 48 -28.45 58.74 -19.52
C ASN A 48 -27.32 58.78 -18.51
N GLN A 49 -27.32 59.76 -17.60
CA GLN A 49 -26.27 59.88 -16.59
C GLN A 49 -26.33 58.82 -15.48
N ARG A 50 -27.41 58.04 -15.33
CA ARG A 50 -27.46 57.04 -14.26
C ARG A 50 -26.82 55.74 -14.69
N THR A 51 -27.44 55.03 -15.63
CA THR A 51 -26.96 53.71 -16.05
C THR A 51 -25.69 53.82 -16.89
N GLU A 52 -25.53 54.81 -17.77
CA GLU A 52 -24.28 54.92 -18.57
C GLU A 52 -23.08 55.37 -17.75
N THR A 53 -23.25 56.27 -16.77
CA THR A 53 -22.14 56.66 -15.88
C THR A 53 -21.69 55.48 -15.03
N ILE A 54 -22.63 54.67 -14.53
CA ILE A 54 -22.31 53.45 -13.80
C ILE A 54 -21.64 52.43 -14.72
N ILE A 55 -22.19 52.19 -15.92
CA ILE A 55 -21.59 51.30 -16.91
C ILE A 55 -20.15 51.75 -17.22
N LYS A 56 -19.93 53.05 -17.39
CA LYS A 56 -18.60 53.62 -17.62
C LYS A 56 -17.68 53.37 -16.42
N LEU A 57 -18.14 53.67 -15.21
CA LEU A 57 -17.42 53.43 -13.95
C LEU A 57 -17.04 51.95 -13.80
N LEU A 58 -17.97 51.04 -14.10
CA LEU A 58 -17.75 49.60 -14.07
C LEU A 58 -16.75 49.15 -15.15
N SER A 59 -16.80 49.73 -16.34
CA SER A 59 -15.90 49.41 -17.45
C SER A 59 -14.47 49.95 -17.29
N GLU A 60 -14.28 50.98 -16.47
CA GLU A 60 -12.97 51.59 -16.18
C GLU A 60 -12.21 50.86 -15.06
N GLN A 61 -12.79 49.80 -14.48
CA GLN A 61 -12.15 49.02 -13.44
C GLN A 61 -11.12 48.04 -14.01
N ASN A 62 -9.86 48.22 -13.60
CA ASN A 62 -8.76 47.30 -13.94
C ASN A 62 -8.42 46.30 -12.82
N GLU A 63 -9.01 46.48 -11.64
CA GLU A 63 -8.75 45.65 -10.46
C GLU A 63 -9.64 44.40 -10.45
N GLN A 64 -9.24 43.36 -9.72
CA GLN A 64 -9.99 42.13 -9.56
C GLN A 64 -10.21 41.81 -8.06
N GLY A 65 -11.20 40.97 -7.77
CA GLY A 65 -11.38 40.40 -6.44
C GLY A 65 -11.75 41.44 -5.37
N ALA A 66 -11.13 41.33 -4.19
CA ALA A 66 -11.43 42.21 -3.06
C ALA A 66 -11.06 43.68 -3.32
N ALA A 67 -10.02 43.94 -4.11
CA ALA A 67 -9.60 45.29 -4.50
C ALA A 67 -10.68 45.97 -5.36
N LEU A 68 -11.22 45.25 -6.36
CA LEU A 68 -12.36 45.70 -7.16
C LEU A 68 -13.56 46.08 -6.29
N LYS A 69 -13.92 45.25 -5.31
CA LYS A 69 -15.06 45.52 -4.40
C LYS A 69 -14.84 46.79 -3.59
N ALA A 70 -13.63 46.97 -3.04
CA ALA A 70 -13.29 48.16 -2.25
C ALA A 70 -13.24 49.44 -3.10
N ASN A 71 -12.67 49.38 -4.30
CA ASN A 71 -12.58 50.51 -5.22
C ASN A 71 -13.98 50.95 -5.69
N LEU A 72 -14.81 50.00 -6.11
CA LEU A 72 -16.19 50.26 -6.50
C LEU A 72 -17.01 50.84 -5.35
N LYS A 73 -16.82 50.37 -4.13
CA LYS A 73 -17.51 50.93 -2.96
C LYS A 73 -17.22 52.41 -2.78
N ASN A 74 -15.95 52.80 -2.81
CA ASN A 74 -15.54 54.20 -2.67
C ASN A 74 -16.11 55.07 -3.79
N GLN A 75 -15.98 54.63 -5.05
CA GLN A 75 -16.47 55.40 -6.19
C GLN A 75 -18.00 55.50 -6.22
N ILE A 76 -18.72 54.47 -5.78
CA ILE A 76 -20.19 54.47 -5.72
C ILE A 76 -20.70 55.27 -4.53
N ASP A 77 -19.95 55.32 -3.43
CA ASP A 77 -20.30 56.15 -2.28
C ASP A 77 -20.25 57.66 -2.59
N GLU A 78 -19.39 58.08 -3.50
CA GLU A 78 -19.26 59.45 -4.01
C GLU A 78 -20.37 59.86 -4.99
N LEU A 79 -21.17 58.91 -5.47
CA LEU A 79 -22.25 59.20 -6.42
C LEU A 79 -23.39 59.98 -5.76
N LYS A 80 -23.85 61.02 -6.48
CA LYS A 80 -25.00 61.84 -6.06
C LYS A 80 -26.35 61.11 -6.15
N ASP A 81 -26.44 60.00 -6.88
CA ASP A 81 -27.70 59.28 -7.07
C ASP A 81 -28.04 58.35 -5.90
N LYS A 82 -28.89 58.83 -5.00
CA LYS A 82 -29.39 58.09 -3.83
C LYS A 82 -30.13 56.81 -4.19
N VAL A 83 -30.84 56.75 -5.32
CA VAL A 83 -31.65 55.57 -5.69
C VAL A 83 -30.73 54.43 -6.07
N PHE A 84 -29.77 54.70 -6.96
CA PHE A 84 -28.77 53.72 -7.34
C PHE A 84 -27.92 53.30 -6.14
N LYS A 85 -27.44 54.26 -5.32
CA LYS A 85 -26.62 53.98 -4.14
C LYS A 85 -27.31 53.01 -3.16
N ASN A 86 -28.60 53.21 -2.89
CA ASN A 86 -29.35 52.30 -2.03
C ASN A 86 -29.48 50.89 -2.65
N LYS A 87 -29.79 50.80 -3.95
CA LYS A 87 -29.88 49.51 -4.65
C LYS A 87 -28.54 48.80 -4.77
N TRP A 88 -27.47 49.56 -4.97
CA TRP A 88 -26.11 49.05 -4.93
C TRP A 88 -25.74 48.51 -3.57
N PHE A 89 -26.04 49.24 -2.48
CA PHE A 89 -25.78 48.76 -1.13
C PHE A 89 -26.48 47.43 -0.83
N GLN A 90 -27.72 47.24 -1.31
CA GLN A 90 -28.42 45.96 -1.20
C GLN A 90 -27.74 44.85 -2.02
N PHE A 91 -27.32 45.15 -3.25
CA PHE A 91 -26.58 44.22 -4.09
C PHE A 91 -25.21 43.84 -3.50
N GLU A 92 -24.48 44.80 -2.93
CA GLU A 92 -23.16 44.60 -2.32
C GLU A 92 -23.17 43.61 -1.16
N GLN A 93 -24.27 43.57 -0.40
CA GLN A 93 -24.47 42.59 0.69
C GLN A 93 -24.50 41.14 0.18
N HIS A 94 -24.83 40.94 -1.09
CA HIS A 94 -24.90 39.64 -1.74
C HIS A 94 -23.63 39.32 -2.55
N LEU A 95 -22.63 40.21 -2.52
CA LEU A 95 -21.32 39.99 -3.12
C LEU A 95 -20.40 39.24 -2.16
N VAL A 96 -20.09 37.99 -2.51
CA VAL A 96 -19.23 37.10 -1.73
C VAL A 96 -17.84 37.06 -2.37
N SER A 97 -16.84 37.41 -1.57
CA SER A 97 -15.43 37.26 -1.95
C SER A 97 -14.91 35.93 -1.43
N ASN A 98 -14.34 35.11 -2.31
CA ASN A 98 -13.61 33.93 -1.87
C ASN A 98 -12.18 34.36 -1.46
N PRO A 99 -11.72 34.10 -0.22
CA PRO A 99 -10.38 34.48 0.25
C PRO A 99 -9.23 33.94 -0.61
N THR A 100 -9.47 32.84 -1.35
CA THR A 100 -8.48 32.11 -2.14
C THR A 100 -8.59 32.37 -3.63
N LYS A 101 -9.66 33.04 -4.13
CA LYS A 101 -9.86 33.31 -5.57
C LYS A 101 -9.84 34.81 -5.89
N THR A 102 -9.33 35.15 -7.06
CA THR A 102 -9.24 36.53 -7.59
C THR A 102 -10.58 37.13 -8.04
N LYS A 103 -11.70 36.39 -7.93
CA LYS A 103 -13.01 36.83 -8.42
C LYS A 103 -14.02 36.97 -7.28
N VAL A 104 -14.87 37.99 -7.40
CA VAL A 104 -16.03 38.21 -6.53
C VAL A 104 -17.25 37.63 -7.22
N PHE A 105 -18.10 36.95 -6.46
CA PHE A 105 -19.31 36.32 -6.96
C PHE A 105 -20.54 36.95 -6.33
N THR A 106 -21.69 36.80 -6.99
CA THR A 106 -22.99 37.19 -6.41
C THR A 106 -23.86 35.96 -6.14
N THR A 107 -24.62 36.00 -5.05
CA THR A 107 -25.58 34.94 -4.70
C THR A 107 -26.98 35.17 -5.30
N LEU A 108 -27.27 36.39 -5.76
CA LEU A 108 -28.54 36.75 -6.38
C LEU A 108 -28.30 37.50 -7.68
N ASP A 109 -29.17 37.30 -8.67
CA ASP A 109 -29.07 38.03 -9.93
C ASP A 109 -29.20 39.54 -9.69
N SER A 110 -28.27 40.30 -10.28
CA SER A 110 -28.32 41.75 -10.43
C SER A 110 -29.70 42.29 -10.84
N LYS A 111 -30.45 41.55 -11.67
CA LYS A 111 -31.80 41.92 -12.14
C LYS A 111 -32.82 42.08 -11.02
N TYR A 112 -32.63 41.38 -9.90
CA TYR A 112 -33.47 41.53 -8.72
C TYR A 112 -33.39 42.95 -8.14
N PHE A 113 -32.17 43.51 -8.10
CA PHE A 113 -31.90 44.84 -7.55
C PHE A 113 -32.07 45.94 -8.60
N PHE A 114 -31.54 45.71 -9.80
CA PHE A 114 -31.48 46.66 -10.90
C PHE A 114 -32.49 46.28 -11.98
N ASN A 115 -33.72 46.77 -11.84
CA ASN A 115 -34.76 46.62 -12.84
C ASN A 115 -35.34 47.99 -13.21
N SER A 116 -36.15 48.02 -14.27
CA SER A 116 -36.73 49.28 -14.76
C SER A 116 -37.62 49.97 -13.72
N GLN A 117 -38.24 49.20 -12.82
CA GLN A 117 -39.11 49.72 -11.77
C GLN A 117 -38.30 50.32 -10.61
N SER A 118 -37.18 49.69 -10.23
CA SER A 118 -36.31 50.13 -9.13
C SER A 118 -35.44 51.32 -9.51
N LEU A 119 -34.94 51.36 -10.75
CA LEU A 119 -34.06 52.43 -11.23
C LEU A 119 -34.82 53.62 -11.81
N TYR A 120 -36.01 53.39 -12.38
CA TYR A 120 -36.87 54.42 -12.97
C TYR A 120 -38.30 54.38 -12.40
N PRO A 121 -38.48 54.56 -11.08
CA PRO A 121 -39.79 54.48 -10.44
C PRO A 121 -40.78 55.54 -10.97
N TRP A 122 -40.28 56.69 -11.43
CA TRP A 122 -41.09 57.74 -12.04
C TRP A 122 -41.72 57.34 -13.38
N LEU A 123 -41.13 56.38 -14.09
CA LEU A 123 -41.62 55.90 -15.39
C LEU A 123 -42.56 54.72 -15.19
N SER A 124 -42.20 53.78 -14.32
CA SER A 124 -43.00 52.56 -14.12
C SER A 124 -44.18 52.73 -13.15
N ASN A 125 -44.09 53.63 -12.17
CA ASN A 125 -45.06 53.70 -11.08
C ASN A 125 -46.01 54.92 -11.18
N ASN A 126 -45.81 55.78 -12.17
CA ASN A 126 -46.60 56.99 -12.32
C ASN A 126 -47.80 56.76 -13.25
N ARG A 127 -48.96 56.42 -12.66
CA ARG A 127 -50.23 56.23 -13.39
C ARG A 127 -50.61 57.44 -14.25
N PHE A 128 -50.16 58.65 -13.90
CA PHE A 128 -50.45 59.84 -14.68
C PHE A 128 -49.81 59.78 -16.07
N ILE A 129 -48.55 59.34 -16.18
CA ILE A 129 -47.83 59.28 -17.46
C ILE A 129 -48.51 58.34 -18.45
N VAL A 130 -48.96 57.19 -17.95
CA VAL A 130 -49.64 56.14 -18.73
C VAL A 130 -51.06 56.58 -19.15
N SER A 131 -51.65 57.54 -18.43
CA SER A 131 -53.02 58.01 -18.69
C SER A 131 -53.12 59.18 -19.67
N VAL A 132 -52.01 59.87 -19.98
CA VAL A 132 -52.01 61.05 -20.87
C VAL A 132 -52.57 60.77 -22.27
N PRO A 133 -52.20 59.66 -22.96
CA PRO A 133 -52.82 59.31 -24.24
C PRO A 133 -54.35 59.21 -24.14
N SER A 134 -54.87 58.59 -23.09
CA SER A 134 -56.31 58.44 -22.87
C SER A 134 -57.00 59.78 -22.57
N ILE A 135 -56.34 60.66 -21.80
CA ILE A 135 -56.84 62.01 -21.50
C ILE A 135 -56.95 62.85 -22.78
N LEU A 136 -55.98 62.76 -23.70
CA LEU A 136 -56.01 63.49 -24.98
C LEU A 136 -57.19 63.05 -25.86
N VAL A 137 -57.51 61.75 -25.88
CA VAL A 137 -58.72 61.24 -26.56
C VAL A 137 -59.97 61.77 -25.87
N ALA A 138 -60.04 61.74 -24.54
CA ALA A 138 -61.19 62.22 -23.78
C ALA A 138 -61.45 63.72 -24.01
N ILE A 139 -60.41 64.56 -24.08
CA ILE A 139 -60.55 65.98 -24.42
C ILE A 139 -61.04 66.15 -25.87
N GLY A 140 -60.61 65.28 -26.80
CA GLY A 140 -61.08 65.30 -28.18
C GLY A 140 -62.55 64.92 -28.31
N VAL A 141 -62.98 63.88 -27.60
CA VAL A 141 -64.39 63.50 -27.49
C VAL A 141 -65.20 64.62 -26.82
N LEU A 142 -64.70 65.25 -25.76
CA LEU A 142 -65.37 66.40 -25.14
C LEU A 142 -65.54 67.57 -26.13
N GLY A 143 -64.54 67.82 -26.98
CA GLY A 143 -64.63 68.77 -28.09
C GLY A 143 -65.75 68.44 -29.08
N THR A 144 -65.98 67.15 -29.37
CA THR A 144 -67.11 66.73 -30.22
C THR A 144 -68.46 67.02 -29.58
N PHE A 145 -68.61 66.75 -28.28
CA PHE A 145 -69.84 67.05 -27.56
C PHE A 145 -70.12 68.56 -27.52
N VAL A 146 -69.09 69.37 -27.28
CA VAL A 146 -69.20 70.84 -27.31
C VAL A 146 -69.60 71.33 -28.71
N GLY A 147 -68.99 70.79 -29.77
CA GLY A 147 -69.34 71.12 -31.16
C GLY A 147 -70.79 70.76 -31.50
N LEU A 148 -71.28 69.60 -31.05
CA LEU A 148 -72.66 69.19 -31.26
C LEU A 148 -73.66 70.09 -30.51
N VAL A 149 -73.40 70.41 -29.23
CA VAL A 149 -74.28 71.28 -28.43
C VAL A 149 -74.38 72.69 -29.03
N ILE A 150 -73.26 73.25 -29.50
CA ILE A 150 -73.23 74.57 -30.15
C ILE A 150 -73.99 74.56 -31.49
N GLY A 151 -73.91 73.47 -32.24
CA GLY A 151 -74.63 73.29 -33.50
C GLY A 151 -76.13 73.21 -33.32
N LEU A 152 -76.58 72.40 -32.35
CA LEU A 152 -77.99 72.22 -32.05
C LEU A 152 -78.63 73.47 -31.45
N LYS A 153 -77.87 74.29 -30.70
CA LYS A 153 -78.36 75.57 -30.16
C LYS A 153 -78.70 76.61 -31.24
N GLY A 154 -78.10 76.49 -32.44
CA GLY A 154 -78.35 77.39 -33.57
C GLY A 154 -79.54 76.99 -34.45
N LEU A 155 -80.15 75.84 -34.21
CA LEU A 155 -81.26 75.30 -35.00
C LEU A 155 -82.60 75.65 -34.34
N ASP A 156 -83.25 76.67 -34.86
CA ASP A 156 -84.66 76.94 -34.59
C ASP A 156 -85.50 76.33 -35.73
N ILE A 157 -86.16 75.21 -35.44
CA ILE A 157 -86.91 74.41 -36.43
C ILE A 157 -88.37 74.89 -36.53
N ASP A 158 -88.84 75.73 -35.59
CA ASP A 158 -90.24 76.18 -35.51
C ASP A 158 -90.54 77.47 -36.29
N THR A 159 -89.55 78.08 -36.95
CA THR A 159 -89.72 79.31 -37.71
C THR A 159 -89.96 79.06 -39.21
N ASN A 160 -91.08 79.58 -39.76
CA ASN A 160 -91.39 79.62 -41.21
C ASN A 160 -90.40 80.47 -42.06
N ASN A 161 -89.27 80.90 -41.49
CA ASN A 161 -88.32 81.80 -42.12
C ASN A 161 -87.11 81.01 -42.66
N THR A 162 -87.09 80.81 -43.98
CA THR A 162 -86.01 80.10 -44.69
C THR A 162 -84.61 80.72 -44.49
N ALA A 163 -84.50 82.00 -44.12
CA ALA A 163 -83.21 82.65 -43.83
C ALA A 163 -82.65 82.23 -42.46
N VAL A 164 -83.52 82.03 -41.47
CA VAL A 164 -83.13 81.54 -40.13
C VAL A 164 -82.67 80.09 -40.23
N LEU A 165 -83.37 79.26 -41.00
CA LEU A 165 -83.00 77.87 -41.24
C LEU A 165 -81.65 77.74 -41.97
N LYS A 166 -81.39 78.54 -43.00
CA LYS A 166 -80.08 78.58 -43.69
C LYS A 166 -78.94 78.98 -42.74
N THR A 167 -79.20 79.91 -41.84
CA THR A 167 -78.22 80.35 -40.83
C THR A 167 -77.94 79.26 -39.80
N GLY A 168 -78.99 78.58 -39.32
CA GLY A 168 -78.85 77.43 -38.41
C GLY A 168 -78.12 76.25 -39.05
N ILE A 169 -78.35 75.97 -40.34
CA ILE A 169 -77.61 74.93 -41.09
C ILE A 169 -76.13 75.31 -41.25
N ASN A 170 -75.81 76.56 -41.59
CA ASN A 170 -74.41 77.01 -41.66
C ASN A 170 -73.70 76.93 -40.30
N GLN A 171 -74.42 77.26 -39.21
CA GLN A 171 -73.89 77.10 -37.85
C GLN A 171 -73.69 75.62 -37.48
N LEU A 172 -74.60 74.73 -37.87
CA LEU A 172 -74.46 73.28 -37.68
C LEU A 172 -73.24 72.74 -38.44
N ILE A 173 -73.02 73.17 -39.69
CA ILE A 173 -71.87 72.75 -40.50
C ILE A 173 -70.55 73.25 -39.86
N GLY A 174 -70.52 74.50 -39.41
CA GLY A 174 -69.36 75.05 -38.67
C GLY A 174 -69.07 74.29 -37.39
N SER A 175 -70.10 73.98 -36.60
CA SER A 175 -69.94 73.25 -35.34
C SER A 175 -69.56 71.77 -35.54
N ALA A 176 -70.00 71.15 -36.64
CA ALA A 176 -69.55 69.83 -37.05
C ALA A 176 -68.05 69.84 -37.41
N SER A 177 -67.56 70.91 -38.02
CA SER A 177 -66.12 71.11 -38.27
C SER A 177 -65.32 71.22 -36.96
N ILE A 178 -65.84 71.94 -35.95
CA ILE A 178 -65.23 72.01 -34.60
C ILE A 178 -65.14 70.61 -33.99
N ALA A 179 -66.23 69.84 -34.04
CA ALA A 179 -66.29 68.50 -33.48
C ALA A 179 -65.27 67.57 -34.17
N PHE A 180 -65.23 67.57 -35.50
CA PHE A 180 -64.31 66.73 -36.26
C PHE A 180 -62.85 67.11 -36.00
N THR A 181 -62.52 68.40 -36.05
CA THR A 181 -61.15 68.89 -35.88
C THR A 181 -60.60 68.55 -34.48
N THR A 182 -61.38 68.79 -33.43
CA THR A 182 -60.96 68.49 -32.06
C THR A 182 -60.77 66.99 -31.80
N SER A 183 -61.59 66.13 -32.42
CA SER A 183 -61.42 64.67 -32.35
C SER A 183 -60.17 64.18 -33.05
N VAL A 184 -59.91 64.64 -34.28
CA VAL A 184 -58.73 64.24 -35.07
C VAL A 184 -57.44 64.61 -34.34
N TRP A 185 -57.35 65.83 -33.79
CA TRP A 185 -56.20 66.25 -32.99
C TRP A 185 -56.07 65.46 -31.69
N GLY A 186 -57.17 65.13 -31.01
CA GLY A 186 -57.15 64.31 -29.80
C GLY A 186 -56.59 62.90 -30.04
N VAL A 187 -57.04 62.24 -31.12
CA VAL A 187 -56.53 60.91 -31.51
C VAL A 187 -55.08 60.99 -31.99
N PHE A 188 -54.74 61.96 -32.84
CA PHE A 188 -53.39 62.13 -33.36
C PHE A 188 -52.37 62.37 -32.23
N LEU A 189 -52.65 63.32 -31.33
CA LEU A 189 -51.76 63.64 -30.21
C LEU A 189 -51.68 62.48 -29.20
N SER A 190 -52.76 61.73 -29.01
CA SER A 190 -52.76 60.53 -28.16
C SER A 190 -51.83 59.44 -28.70
N LEU A 191 -51.91 59.13 -30.00
CA LEU A 191 -51.02 58.17 -30.65
C LEU A 191 -49.56 58.61 -30.57
N LEU A 192 -49.31 59.89 -30.84
CA LEU A 192 -47.98 60.48 -30.75
C LEU A 192 -47.44 60.34 -29.31
N ALA A 193 -48.21 60.73 -28.30
CA ALA A 193 -47.86 60.59 -26.90
C ALA A 193 -47.55 59.13 -26.51
N GLY A 194 -48.38 58.17 -26.93
CA GLY A 194 -48.17 56.74 -26.65
C GLY A 194 -46.92 56.15 -27.33
N VAL A 195 -46.63 56.55 -28.57
CA VAL A 195 -45.38 56.14 -29.25
C VAL A 195 -44.16 56.69 -28.52
N PHE A 196 -44.20 57.96 -28.10
CA PHE A 196 -43.14 58.54 -27.29
C PHE A 196 -42.97 57.78 -25.97
N GLU A 197 -44.04 57.55 -25.22
CA GLU A 197 -44.01 56.77 -23.97
C GLU A 197 -43.31 55.41 -24.15
N ARG A 198 -43.75 54.61 -25.13
CA ARG A 198 -43.19 53.28 -25.42
C ARG A 198 -41.73 53.33 -25.85
N ALA A 199 -41.34 54.32 -26.65
CA ALA A 199 -39.95 54.50 -27.04
C ALA A 199 -39.06 54.80 -25.83
N LEU A 200 -39.54 55.58 -24.87
CA LEU A 200 -38.80 55.90 -23.65
C LEU A 200 -38.71 54.70 -22.70
N GLU A 201 -39.81 53.95 -22.53
CA GLU A 201 -39.85 52.70 -21.78
C GLU A 201 -38.83 51.71 -22.32
N ARG A 202 -38.84 51.46 -23.63
CA ARG A 202 -37.89 50.56 -24.29
C ARG A 202 -36.44 50.99 -24.11
N LYS A 203 -36.16 52.30 -24.23
CA LYS A 203 -34.81 52.84 -23.95
C LYS A 203 -34.41 52.63 -22.49
N ALA A 204 -35.34 52.74 -21.54
CA ALA A 204 -35.05 52.57 -20.11
C ALA A 204 -34.69 51.11 -19.83
N TYR A 205 -35.55 50.21 -20.30
CA TYR A 205 -35.33 48.77 -20.23
C TYR A 205 -33.98 48.36 -20.83
N THR A 206 -33.67 48.81 -22.04
CA THR A 206 -32.41 48.47 -22.72
C THR A 206 -31.19 48.97 -21.94
N SER A 207 -31.27 50.14 -21.31
CA SER A 207 -30.16 50.68 -20.51
C SER A 207 -29.95 49.89 -19.22
N VAL A 208 -31.03 49.46 -18.56
CA VAL A 208 -30.94 48.59 -17.38
C VAL A 208 -30.41 47.22 -17.75
N GLU A 209 -30.83 46.65 -18.88
CA GLU A 209 -30.32 45.35 -19.33
C GLU A 209 -28.82 45.41 -19.63
N LYS A 210 -28.32 46.47 -20.29
CA LYS A 210 -26.88 46.67 -20.50
C LYS A 210 -26.10 46.71 -19.19
N LEU A 211 -26.62 47.40 -18.17
CA LEU A 211 -26.03 47.43 -16.84
C LEU A 211 -25.98 46.02 -16.22
N ASN A 212 -27.10 45.28 -16.24
CA ASN A 212 -27.15 43.93 -15.68
C ASN A 212 -26.19 42.97 -16.40
N VAL A 213 -26.07 43.07 -17.73
CA VAL A 213 -25.11 42.26 -18.50
C VAL A 213 -23.67 42.53 -18.04
N GLN A 214 -23.29 43.79 -17.84
CA GLN A 214 -21.96 44.12 -17.33
C GLN A 214 -21.76 43.64 -15.88
N LEU A 215 -22.75 43.81 -15.02
CA LEU A 215 -22.70 43.33 -13.64
C LEU A 215 -22.57 41.81 -13.58
N ALA A 216 -23.28 41.07 -14.44
CA ALA A 216 -23.18 39.62 -14.51
C ALA A 216 -21.80 39.15 -15.02
N GLN A 217 -21.15 39.93 -15.89
CA GLN A 217 -19.77 39.64 -16.34
C GLN A 217 -18.74 39.90 -15.23
N MET A 218 -18.89 40.99 -14.48
CA MET A 218 -17.97 41.35 -13.39
C MET A 218 -18.18 40.50 -12.14
N PHE A 219 -19.43 40.20 -11.81
CA PHE A 219 -19.87 39.42 -10.65
C PHE A 219 -20.67 38.22 -11.14
N PRO A 220 -20.00 37.16 -11.62
CA PRO A 220 -20.69 35.94 -11.99
C PRO A 220 -21.49 35.38 -10.83
N MET A 221 -22.70 34.90 -11.13
CA MET A 221 -23.58 34.30 -10.13
C MET A 221 -23.07 32.91 -9.78
N ILE A 222 -22.96 32.61 -8.48
CA ILE A 222 -22.84 31.24 -8.00
C ILE A 222 -24.22 30.84 -7.51
N SER A 223 -24.76 29.78 -8.11
CA SER A 223 -26.03 29.23 -7.66
C SER A 223 -25.84 28.34 -6.42
N ASN A 224 -26.91 28.12 -5.67
CA ASN A 224 -26.88 27.23 -4.52
C ASN A 224 -26.53 25.80 -4.96
N GLU A 225 -27.01 25.37 -6.14
CA GLU A 225 -26.72 24.07 -6.73
C GLU A 225 -25.23 23.92 -7.06
N GLN A 226 -24.60 24.96 -7.62
CA GLN A 226 -23.18 24.94 -7.90
C GLN A 226 -22.34 24.92 -6.61
N SER A 227 -22.84 25.53 -5.52
CA SER A 227 -22.21 25.43 -4.21
C SER A 227 -22.32 24.02 -3.63
N LEU A 228 -23.47 23.35 -3.81
CA LEU A 228 -23.67 21.96 -3.40
C LEU A 228 -22.78 20.99 -4.19
N LEU A 229 -22.66 21.18 -5.50
CA LEU A 229 -21.73 20.41 -6.33
C LEU A 229 -20.27 20.62 -5.91
N HIS A 230 -19.85 21.85 -5.59
CA HIS A 230 -18.52 22.06 -5.03
C HIS A 230 -18.34 21.41 -3.66
N ILE A 231 -19.37 21.37 -2.81
CA ILE A 231 -19.33 20.65 -1.53
C ILE A 231 -19.15 19.15 -1.77
N GLU A 232 -19.84 18.58 -2.75
CA GLU A 232 -19.66 17.18 -3.16
C GLU A 232 -18.22 16.91 -3.64
N ASP A 233 -17.70 17.73 -4.57
CA ASP A 233 -16.32 17.63 -5.07
C ASP A 233 -15.28 17.79 -3.94
N TYR A 234 -15.47 18.79 -3.06
CA TYR A 234 -14.58 19.01 -1.92
C TYR A 234 -14.70 17.90 -0.88
N SER A 235 -15.88 17.29 -0.73
CA SER A 235 -16.08 16.12 0.13
C SER A 235 -15.33 14.92 -0.43
N GLU A 236 -15.43 14.66 -1.74
CA GLU A 236 -14.68 13.58 -2.40
C GLU A 236 -13.17 13.80 -2.30
N GLN A 237 -12.70 15.03 -2.59
CA GLN A 237 -11.29 15.40 -2.42
C GLN A 237 -10.83 15.27 -0.97
N SER A 238 -11.67 15.66 0.00
CA SER A 238 -11.38 15.49 1.43
C SER A 238 -11.27 14.02 1.80
N THR A 239 -12.18 13.16 1.31
CA THR A 239 -12.10 11.70 1.49
C THR A 239 -10.81 11.14 0.91
N SER A 240 -10.44 11.54 -0.31
CA SER A 240 -9.18 11.13 -0.95
C SER A 240 -7.94 11.64 -0.18
N ALA A 241 -7.97 12.88 0.31
CA ALA A 241 -6.91 13.47 1.10
C ALA A 241 -6.79 12.77 2.47
N LEU A 242 -7.90 12.38 3.11
CA LEU A 242 -7.90 11.59 4.34
C LEU A 242 -7.34 10.19 4.12
N GLN A 243 -7.62 9.57 2.99
CA GLN A 243 -7.03 8.28 2.61
C GLN A 243 -5.52 8.39 2.39
N THR A 244 -5.09 9.45 1.69
CA THR A 244 -3.66 9.78 1.50
C THR A 244 -2.98 10.12 2.84
N LEU A 245 -3.68 10.82 3.74
CA LEU A 245 -3.22 11.12 5.08
C LEU A 245 -3.06 9.84 5.89
N HIS A 246 -3.99 8.89 5.78
CA HIS A 246 -3.90 7.58 6.42
C HIS A 246 -2.65 6.82 5.95
N GLU A 247 -2.37 6.86 4.65
CA GLU A 247 -1.18 6.28 4.03
C GLU A 247 0.11 6.94 4.52
N LYS A 248 0.14 8.29 4.55
CA LYS A 248 1.30 9.06 5.05
C LYS A 248 1.52 8.87 6.55
N ILE A 249 0.47 8.91 7.36
CA ILE A 249 0.52 8.64 8.81
C ILE A 249 1.06 7.24 9.04
N GLY A 250 0.60 6.24 8.29
CA GLY A 250 1.15 4.88 8.34
C GLY A 250 2.64 4.87 8.03
N SER A 251 3.06 5.50 6.94
CA SER A 251 4.47 5.53 6.52
C SER A 251 5.38 6.32 7.48
N GLU A 252 4.90 7.44 8.02
CA GLU A 252 5.67 8.31 8.92
C GLU A 252 5.67 7.77 10.35
N LEU A 253 4.57 7.15 10.83
CA LEU A 253 4.61 6.37 12.07
C LEU A 253 5.55 5.18 11.93
N GLN A 254 5.54 4.48 10.81
CA GLN A 254 6.44 3.36 10.58
C GLN A 254 7.90 3.83 10.57
N LYS A 255 8.23 4.90 9.84
CA LYS A 255 9.57 5.52 9.91
C LYS A 255 9.92 5.99 11.31
N SER A 256 8.99 6.62 12.04
CA SER A 256 9.23 7.13 13.39
C SER A 256 9.46 5.98 14.37
N VAL A 257 8.72 4.87 14.25
CA VAL A 257 8.92 3.64 15.04
C VAL A 257 10.22 2.94 14.66
N THR A 258 10.60 2.89 13.37
CA THR A 258 11.89 2.34 12.92
C THR A 258 13.05 3.20 13.41
N ASN A 259 12.98 4.53 13.27
CA ASN A 259 13.97 5.46 13.77
C ASN A 259 14.06 5.43 15.30
N MET A 260 12.93 5.30 16.00
CA MET A 260 12.90 5.10 17.44
C MET A 260 13.49 3.75 17.82
N GLY A 261 13.26 2.70 17.03
CA GLY A 261 13.90 1.39 17.19
C GLY A 261 15.40 1.44 16.98
N GLU A 262 15.89 2.14 15.97
CA GLU A 262 17.32 2.37 15.72
C GLU A 262 17.95 3.25 16.79
N GLN A 263 17.29 4.34 17.21
CA GLN A 263 17.76 5.19 18.29
C GLN A 263 17.72 4.48 19.64
N MET A 264 16.71 3.66 19.90
CA MET A 264 16.64 2.85 21.10
C MET A 264 17.65 1.72 21.05
N GLN A 265 17.92 1.11 19.89
CA GLN A 265 19.00 0.14 19.73
C GLN A 265 20.37 0.80 19.92
N ALA A 266 20.58 2.00 19.39
CA ALA A 266 21.80 2.78 19.59
C ALA A 266 21.95 3.22 21.06
N ALA A 267 20.87 3.65 21.71
CA ALA A 267 20.85 4.01 23.12
C ALA A 267 21.03 2.77 24.01
N LEU A 268 20.42 1.63 23.67
CA LEU A 268 20.57 0.37 24.39
C LEU A 268 21.97 -0.22 24.16
N THR A 269 22.56 -0.06 22.97
CA THR A 269 23.94 -0.45 22.66
C THR A 269 24.94 0.48 23.34
N SER A 270 24.62 1.77 23.45
CA SER A 270 25.40 2.76 24.18
C SER A 270 25.33 2.50 25.68
N SER A 271 24.14 2.27 26.25
CA SER A 271 23.95 1.85 27.63
C SER A 271 24.56 0.47 27.90
N LEU A 272 24.41 -0.51 27.02
CA LEU A 272 25.07 -1.81 27.13
C LEU A 272 26.58 -1.65 27.05
N ASN A 273 27.15 -0.82 26.18
CA ASN A 273 28.58 -0.57 26.16
C ASN A 273 29.05 0.23 27.40
N SER A 274 28.30 1.24 27.84
CA SER A 274 28.62 2.04 29.03
C SER A 274 28.39 1.31 30.35
N ILE A 275 27.55 0.27 30.38
CA ILE A 275 27.23 -0.51 31.60
C ILE A 275 27.94 -1.88 31.56
N MET A 276 27.90 -2.61 30.44
CA MET A 276 28.59 -3.91 30.31
C MET A 276 30.10 -3.77 30.12
N LYS A 277 30.65 -2.73 29.49
CA LYS A 277 32.11 -2.63 29.36
C LYS A 277 32.78 -2.43 30.73
N PRO A 278 32.30 -1.53 31.62
CA PRO A 278 32.80 -1.47 32.98
C PRO A 278 32.42 -2.70 33.82
N ALA A 279 31.27 -3.33 33.59
CA ALA A 279 30.88 -4.54 34.32
C ALA A 279 31.72 -5.76 33.91
N ILE A 280 32.09 -5.90 32.64
CA ILE A 280 33.01 -6.93 32.12
C ILE A 280 34.44 -6.63 32.58
N ASP A 281 34.89 -5.38 32.50
CA ASP A 281 36.21 -4.96 33.03
C ASP A 281 36.28 -5.16 34.56
N SER A 282 35.17 -4.98 35.28
CA SER A 282 35.08 -5.23 36.72
C SER A 282 34.87 -6.71 37.06
N LEU A 283 34.24 -7.51 36.20
CA LEU A 283 34.13 -8.98 36.32
C LEU A 283 35.50 -9.65 36.09
N VAL A 284 36.26 -9.16 35.11
CA VAL A 284 37.63 -9.61 34.80
C VAL A 284 38.62 -9.19 35.88
N ASN A 285 38.45 -8.02 36.50
CA ASN A 285 39.35 -7.54 37.56
C ASN A 285 38.94 -7.95 38.98
N ASN A 286 37.68 -8.34 39.25
CA ASN A 286 37.21 -8.77 40.57
C ASN A 286 36.45 -10.10 40.51
N THR A 287 37.10 -11.13 39.97
CA THR A 287 36.57 -12.51 40.03
C THR A 287 36.81 -13.13 41.42
N GLN A 288 36.00 -12.74 42.40
CA GLN A 288 35.52 -13.63 43.45
C GLN A 288 34.53 -12.80 44.30
N GLN A 289 33.24 -13.18 44.29
CA GLN A 289 32.25 -12.84 45.33
C GLN A 289 31.30 -11.64 45.16
N GLN A 290 31.41 -10.74 44.16
CA GLN A 290 30.56 -9.52 44.10
C GLN A 290 29.64 -9.35 42.85
N SER A 291 29.56 -10.32 41.93
CA SER A 291 28.78 -10.19 40.68
C SER A 291 27.25 -10.24 40.88
N SER A 292 26.75 -10.92 41.91
CA SER A 292 25.31 -11.06 42.14
C SER A 292 24.68 -9.76 42.66
N GLN A 293 25.41 -8.99 43.47
CA GLN A 293 24.90 -7.74 44.07
C GLN A 293 24.80 -6.59 43.05
N VAL A 294 25.69 -6.55 42.05
CA VAL A 294 25.68 -5.52 41.00
C VAL A 294 24.49 -5.73 40.04
N LEU A 295 24.18 -6.98 39.70
CA LEU A 295 23.04 -7.30 38.84
C LEU A 295 21.69 -7.03 39.54
N GLU A 296 21.60 -7.36 40.83
CA GLU A 296 20.42 -7.10 41.67
C GLU A 296 20.18 -5.60 41.90
N GLY A 297 21.27 -4.82 42.04
CA GLY A 297 21.22 -3.35 42.10
C GLY A 297 20.71 -2.71 40.81
N LEU A 298 21.23 -3.12 39.65
CA LEU A 298 20.81 -2.60 38.34
C LEU A 298 19.35 -2.96 38.01
N MET A 299 18.89 -4.16 38.38
CA MET A 299 17.46 -4.52 38.24
C MET A 299 16.57 -3.68 39.15
N ASN A 300 16.96 -3.47 40.41
CA ASN A 300 16.17 -2.65 41.34
C ASN A 300 16.09 -1.19 40.90
N GLU A 301 17.16 -0.64 40.35
CA GLU A 301 17.20 0.74 39.86
C GLU A 301 16.39 0.92 38.57
N PHE A 302 16.45 -0.06 37.66
CA PHE A 302 15.62 -0.08 36.44
C PHE A 302 14.13 -0.25 36.74
N VAL A 303 13.75 -1.16 37.63
CA VAL A 303 12.36 -1.36 38.06
C VAL A 303 11.85 -0.16 38.85
N GLY A 304 12.71 0.46 39.66
CA GLY A 304 12.42 1.70 40.38
C GLY A 304 12.13 2.86 39.44
N GLY A 305 13.00 3.10 38.45
CA GLY A 305 12.81 4.14 37.43
C GLY A 305 11.54 3.94 36.59
N MET A 306 11.22 2.70 36.22
CA MET A 306 10.01 2.39 35.46
C MET A 306 8.73 2.57 36.29
N ARG A 307 8.73 2.19 37.58
CA ARG A 307 7.60 2.50 38.49
C ARG A 307 7.41 4.00 38.67
N GLN A 308 8.50 4.75 38.80
CA GLN A 308 8.43 6.19 39.01
C GLN A 308 7.90 6.92 37.78
N ALA A 309 8.36 6.54 36.58
CA ALA A 309 7.84 7.07 35.31
C ALA A 309 6.35 6.72 35.09
N GLY A 310 5.95 5.47 35.38
CA GLY A 310 4.55 5.05 35.29
C GLY A 310 3.63 5.78 36.28
N GLN A 311 4.12 6.06 37.49
CA GLN A 311 3.40 6.86 38.49
C GLN A 311 3.27 8.33 38.07
N ALA A 312 4.34 8.94 37.56
CA ALA A 312 4.33 10.31 37.06
C ALA A 312 3.36 10.48 35.88
N GLN A 313 3.35 9.53 34.94
CA GLN A 313 2.44 9.54 33.80
C GLN A 313 0.97 9.34 34.23
N THR A 314 0.72 8.49 35.23
CA THR A 314 -0.63 8.30 35.79
C THR A 314 -1.12 9.57 36.50
N GLN A 315 -0.25 10.30 37.19
CA GLN A 315 -0.59 11.59 37.81
C GLN A 315 -0.93 12.67 36.76
N GLU A 316 -0.13 12.77 35.70
CA GLU A 316 -0.39 13.68 34.56
C GLU A 316 -1.73 13.36 33.86
N MET A 317 -2.01 12.09 33.57
CA MET A 317 -3.29 11.67 32.98
C MET A 317 -4.48 11.98 33.89
N ASN A 318 -4.37 11.73 35.20
CA ASN A 318 -5.42 12.08 36.15
C ASN A 318 -5.60 13.60 36.27
N GLY A 319 -4.52 14.38 36.15
CA GLY A 319 -4.55 15.84 36.10
C GLY A 319 -5.26 16.38 34.86
N ALA A 320 -4.96 15.81 33.69
CA ALA A 320 -5.61 16.18 32.43
C ALA A 320 -7.11 15.84 32.43
N ALA A 321 -7.49 14.65 32.91
CA ALA A 321 -8.89 14.26 33.05
C ALA A 321 -9.66 15.19 33.99
N LYS A 322 -9.04 15.60 35.10
CA LYS A 322 -9.61 16.56 36.03
C LYS A 322 -9.75 17.96 35.42
N ALA A 323 -8.75 18.44 34.68
CA ALA A 323 -8.81 19.74 34.00
C ALA A 323 -9.91 19.80 32.94
N VAL A 324 -10.14 18.70 32.21
CA VAL A 324 -11.27 18.59 31.27
C VAL A 324 -12.59 18.63 32.04
N GLN A 325 -12.70 17.90 33.14
CA GLN A 325 -13.92 17.89 33.96
C GLN A 325 -14.22 19.26 34.58
N ASP A 326 -13.21 19.96 35.10
CA ASP A 326 -13.33 21.31 35.64
C ASP A 326 -13.76 22.31 34.55
N SER A 327 -13.19 22.20 33.35
CA SER A 327 -13.56 23.04 32.20
C SER A 327 -15.01 22.82 31.74
N MET A 328 -15.48 21.57 31.75
CA MET A 328 -16.87 21.23 31.42
C MET A 328 -17.86 21.80 32.45
N GLN A 329 -17.49 21.72 33.74
CA GLN A 329 -18.30 22.30 34.81
C GLN A 329 -18.37 23.83 34.69
N GLN A 330 -17.26 24.47 34.35
CA GLN A 330 -17.19 25.92 34.14
C GLN A 330 -17.99 26.40 32.92
N ILE A 331 -17.98 25.64 31.82
CA ILE A 331 -18.82 25.91 30.63
C ILE A 331 -20.31 25.78 30.99
N SER A 332 -20.68 24.75 31.75
CA SER A 332 -22.06 24.57 32.22
C SER A 332 -22.52 25.75 33.07
N GLU A 333 -21.68 26.24 34.00
CA GLU A 333 -21.98 27.41 34.83
C GLU A 333 -22.12 28.70 34.02
N GLN A 334 -21.21 28.94 33.05
CA GLN A 334 -21.30 30.13 32.19
C GLN A 334 -22.56 30.12 31.32
N LEU A 335 -22.94 28.97 30.77
CA LEU A 335 -24.17 28.84 29.98
C LEU A 335 -25.42 29.07 30.85
N HIS A 336 -25.41 28.59 32.09
CA HIS A 336 -26.52 28.82 33.02
C HIS A 336 -26.68 30.31 33.35
N GLN A 337 -25.57 31.02 33.56
CA GLN A 337 -25.58 32.47 33.79
C GLN A 337 -26.05 33.28 32.57
N VAL A 338 -25.69 32.86 31.36
CA VAL A 338 -26.18 33.50 30.12
C VAL A 338 -27.69 33.31 30.00
N PHE A 339 -28.20 32.13 30.34
CA PHE A 339 -29.63 31.84 30.35
C PHE A 339 -30.40 32.68 31.39
N GLU A 340 -29.90 32.77 32.62
CA GLU A 340 -30.49 33.65 33.64
C GLU A 340 -30.53 35.11 33.18
N ARG A 341 -29.46 35.60 32.54
CA ARG A 341 -29.42 36.97 32.01
C ARG A 341 -30.43 37.16 30.89
N LEU A 342 -30.55 36.23 29.95
CA LEU A 342 -31.53 36.28 28.88
C LEU A 342 -32.97 36.26 29.42
N ASN A 343 -33.25 35.40 30.40
CA ASN A 343 -34.57 35.30 31.03
C ASN A 343 -34.93 36.59 31.78
N ASN A 344 -34.02 37.10 32.61
CA ASN A 344 -34.23 38.35 33.35
C ASN A 344 -34.33 39.59 32.41
N GLN A 345 -33.54 39.63 31.35
CA GLN A 345 -33.59 40.72 30.35
C GLN A 345 -34.89 40.69 29.56
N GLN A 346 -35.43 39.50 29.29
CA GLN A 346 -36.72 39.32 28.64
C GLN A 346 -37.88 39.76 29.52
N ASP A 347 -37.90 39.37 30.81
CA ASP A 347 -38.93 39.81 31.75
C ASP A 347 -38.95 41.34 31.88
N GLN A 348 -37.78 41.97 31.93
CA GLN A 348 -37.67 43.43 31.93
C GLN A 348 -38.14 44.06 30.62
N PHE A 349 -37.88 43.43 29.47
CA PHE A 349 -38.33 43.91 28.17
C PHE A 349 -39.86 43.79 28.03
N LEU A 350 -40.45 42.67 28.45
CA LEU A 350 -41.89 42.42 28.51
C LEU A 350 -42.59 43.43 29.43
N ALA A 351 -42.05 43.64 30.64
CA ALA A 351 -42.57 44.61 31.58
C ALA A 351 -42.54 46.04 31.02
N LYS A 352 -41.40 46.47 30.45
CA LYS A 352 -41.27 47.80 29.83
C LYS A 352 -42.13 47.98 28.58
N SER A 353 -42.28 46.94 27.77
CA SER A 353 -43.15 46.96 26.58
C SER A 353 -44.61 47.11 26.98
N THR A 354 -45.05 46.35 28.00
CA THR A 354 -46.41 46.43 28.56
C THR A 354 -46.67 47.80 29.17
N GLU A 355 -45.71 48.35 29.92
CA GLU A 355 -45.82 49.68 30.51
C GLU A 355 -45.92 50.78 29.45
N GLN A 356 -45.07 50.72 28.41
CA GLN A 356 -45.10 51.67 27.29
C GLN A 356 -46.42 51.59 26.49
N GLN A 357 -46.95 50.38 26.30
CA GLN A 357 -48.25 50.18 25.65
C GLN A 357 -49.40 50.75 26.49
N ASN A 358 -49.40 50.50 27.81
CA ASN A 358 -50.39 51.07 28.73
C ASN A 358 -50.32 52.61 28.75
N GLN A 359 -49.12 53.19 28.76
CA GLN A 359 -48.95 54.65 28.67
C GLN A 359 -49.48 55.22 27.35
N GLN A 360 -49.23 54.54 26.23
CA GLN A 360 -49.71 54.97 24.91
C GLN A 360 -51.24 54.87 24.83
N GLN A 361 -51.83 53.84 25.44
CA GLN A 361 -53.27 53.65 25.52
C GLN A 361 -53.94 54.72 26.42
N GLU A 362 -53.33 55.05 27.55
CA GLU A 362 -53.78 56.12 28.45
C GLU A 362 -53.72 57.50 27.77
N GLN A 363 -52.66 57.78 26.99
CA GLN A 363 -52.56 59.01 26.19
C GLN A 363 -53.64 59.09 25.10
N GLN A 364 -53.91 57.99 24.40
CA GLN A 364 -54.99 57.95 23.41
C GLN A 364 -56.37 58.14 24.05
N LYS A 365 -56.60 57.53 25.22
CA LYS A 365 -57.84 57.71 25.98
C LYS A 365 -58.04 59.17 26.38
N LYS A 366 -57.01 59.82 26.94
CA LYS A 366 -57.06 61.26 27.28
C LYS A 366 -57.28 62.15 26.07
N LEU A 367 -56.66 61.85 24.93
CA LEU A 367 -56.88 62.59 23.69
C LEU A 367 -58.33 62.50 23.23
N GLN A 368 -58.94 61.32 23.37
CA GLN A 368 -60.32 61.06 22.99
C GLN A 368 -61.33 61.71 23.95
N GLU A 369 -61.10 61.62 25.27
CA GLU A 369 -61.89 62.32 26.27
C GLU A 369 -61.87 63.84 26.04
N ASN A 370 -60.71 64.40 25.71
CA ASN A 370 -60.58 65.82 25.35
C ASN A 370 -61.33 66.16 24.05
N LEU A 371 -61.31 65.28 23.04
CA LEU A 371 -62.02 65.48 21.79
C LEU A 371 -63.55 65.47 21.99
N VAL A 372 -64.05 64.55 22.82
CA VAL A 372 -65.47 64.46 23.17
C VAL A 372 -65.91 65.68 23.98
N ALA A 373 -65.10 66.11 24.96
CA ALA A 373 -65.37 67.30 25.75
C ALA A 373 -65.40 68.57 24.87
N MET A 374 -64.48 68.69 23.91
CA MET A 374 -64.44 69.80 22.95
C MET A 374 -65.69 69.85 22.07
N LEU A 375 -66.16 68.70 21.57
CA LEU A 375 -67.39 68.61 20.77
C LEU A 375 -68.64 68.96 21.59
N GLN A 376 -68.70 68.51 22.85
CA GLN A 376 -69.80 68.87 23.77
C GLN A 376 -69.80 70.37 24.10
N GLU A 377 -68.62 70.97 24.31
CA GLU A 377 -68.50 72.41 24.53
C GLU A 377 -68.92 73.21 23.29
N GLN A 378 -68.55 72.75 22.08
CA GLN A 378 -68.97 73.36 20.82
C GLN A 378 -70.49 73.28 20.64
N GLN A 379 -71.12 72.13 20.93
CA GLN A 379 -72.58 71.99 20.88
C GLN A 379 -73.28 72.95 21.87
N THR A 380 -72.72 73.12 23.06
CA THR A 380 -73.30 74.00 24.08
C THR A 380 -73.22 75.46 23.64
N LYS A 381 -72.05 75.91 23.18
CA LYS A 381 -71.87 77.28 22.62
C LYS A 381 -72.76 77.54 21.40
N GLN A 382 -72.99 76.53 20.58
CA GLN A 382 -73.86 76.64 19.41
C GLN A 382 -75.35 76.73 19.80
N LYS A 383 -75.78 76.02 20.85
CA LYS A 383 -77.11 76.16 21.44
C LYS A 383 -77.30 77.53 22.08
N ASP A 384 -76.32 78.03 22.82
CA ASP A 384 -76.37 79.35 23.44
C ASP A 384 -76.42 80.47 22.38
N TRP A 385 -75.62 80.36 21.31
CA TRP A 385 -75.68 81.26 20.16
C TRP A 385 -77.06 81.24 19.46
N ALA A 386 -77.67 80.06 19.32
CA ALA A 386 -79.00 79.92 18.73
C ALA A 386 -80.10 80.49 19.65
N ALA A 387 -79.91 80.45 20.97
CA ALA A 387 -80.82 81.04 21.95
C ALA A 387 -80.72 82.58 22.02
N ASP A 388 -79.53 83.15 21.86
CA ASP A 388 -79.30 84.61 21.89
C ASP A 388 -79.77 85.31 20.60
N ASN A 389 -79.73 84.63 19.44
CA ASN A 389 -80.17 85.16 18.14
C ASN A 389 -81.67 84.93 17.82
N GLN A 390 -82.49 84.70 18.86
CA GLN A 390 -83.90 84.29 18.78
C GLN A 390 -84.81 85.18 17.90
N GLN A 391 -84.44 86.45 17.71
CA GLN A 391 -85.28 87.44 17.00
C GLN A 391 -85.03 87.49 15.47
N GLN A 392 -83.91 86.96 14.98
CA GLN A 392 -83.63 86.82 13.53
C GLN A 392 -83.89 85.41 12.97
N ALA A 393 -84.23 84.45 13.82
CA ALA A 393 -84.24 83.02 13.47
C ALA A 393 -85.62 82.39 13.23
N LYS A 394 -86.74 83.10 13.36
CA LYS A 394 -88.09 82.48 13.26
C LYS A 394 -88.43 81.88 11.88
N GLU A 395 -87.84 82.36 10.80
CA GLU A 395 -88.09 81.82 9.43
C GLU A 395 -87.03 80.79 9.00
N THR A 396 -85.86 80.76 9.63
CA THR A 396 -84.76 79.82 9.34
C THR A 396 -84.70 78.65 10.34
N GLN A 397 -85.61 78.61 11.32
CA GLN A 397 -85.56 77.68 12.47
C GLN A 397 -85.73 76.21 12.09
N GLN A 398 -86.60 75.87 11.13
CA GLN A 398 -86.84 74.47 10.76
C GLN A 398 -85.65 73.85 10.02
N GLN A 399 -85.08 74.56 9.04
CA GLN A 399 -83.87 74.11 8.34
C GLN A 399 -82.66 74.05 9.28
N HIS A 400 -82.51 75.01 10.19
CA HIS A 400 -81.39 75.00 11.13
C HIS A 400 -81.54 73.90 12.20
N GLN A 401 -82.76 73.59 12.64
CA GLN A 401 -83.02 72.50 13.58
C GLN A 401 -82.76 71.13 12.95
N GLU A 402 -83.12 70.93 11.68
CA GLU A 402 -82.77 69.72 10.93
C GLU A 402 -81.25 69.62 10.68
N LEU A 403 -80.59 70.74 10.38
CA LEU A 403 -79.14 70.78 10.22
C LEU A 403 -78.42 70.43 11.54
N ILE A 404 -78.86 70.99 12.67
CA ILE A 404 -78.30 70.69 14.00
C ILE A 404 -78.56 69.23 14.37
N ASN A 405 -79.75 68.70 14.12
CA ASN A 405 -80.05 67.28 14.38
C ASN A 405 -79.20 66.36 13.49
N ASN A 406 -79.06 66.66 12.20
CA ASN A 406 -78.22 65.87 11.29
C ASN A 406 -76.74 65.94 11.66
N VAL A 407 -76.21 67.11 12.03
CA VAL A 407 -74.83 67.27 12.49
C VAL A 407 -74.62 66.57 13.83
N SER A 408 -75.58 66.61 14.75
CA SER A 408 -75.52 65.90 16.02
C SER A 408 -75.51 64.38 15.82
N VAL A 409 -76.39 63.85 14.96
CA VAL A 409 -76.43 62.41 14.61
C VAL A 409 -75.14 61.99 13.92
N GLN A 410 -74.60 62.82 13.02
CA GLN A 410 -73.35 62.55 12.33
C GLN A 410 -72.15 62.55 13.30
N GLN A 411 -72.09 63.50 14.25
CA GLN A 411 -71.05 63.50 15.29
C GLN A 411 -71.16 62.27 16.21
N GLN A 412 -72.39 61.87 16.58
CA GLN A 412 -72.61 60.72 17.45
C GLN A 412 -72.24 59.39 16.77
N GLY A 413 -72.51 59.28 15.45
CA GLY A 413 -72.03 58.18 14.62
C GLY A 413 -70.50 58.14 14.50
N LEU A 414 -69.86 59.31 14.39
CA LEU A 414 -68.39 59.41 14.32
C LEU A 414 -67.74 58.97 15.64
N ILE A 415 -68.32 59.34 16.78
CA ILE A 415 -67.87 58.89 18.11
C ILE A 415 -68.03 57.37 18.23
N GLN A 416 -69.19 56.81 17.86
CA GLN A 416 -69.40 55.35 17.87
C GLN A 416 -68.40 54.61 16.98
N GLN A 417 -68.10 55.15 15.79
CA GLN A 417 -67.16 54.55 14.85
C GLN A 417 -65.71 54.61 15.39
N LEU A 418 -65.31 55.71 16.03
CA LEU A 418 -64.02 55.83 16.69
C LEU A 418 -63.89 54.89 17.90
N THR A 419 -64.95 54.71 18.69
CA THR A 419 -64.96 53.75 19.81
C THR A 419 -64.87 52.30 19.32
N ALA A 420 -65.61 51.95 18.26
CA ALA A 420 -65.54 50.62 17.65
C ALA A 420 -64.14 50.32 17.05
N GLN A 421 -63.57 51.29 16.32
CA GLN A 421 -62.23 51.17 15.76
C GLN A 421 -61.16 51.00 16.85
N GLN A 422 -61.30 51.70 17.98
CA GLN A 422 -60.36 51.58 19.11
C GLN A 422 -60.46 50.20 19.77
N GLN A 423 -61.67 49.66 19.93
CA GLN A 423 -61.88 48.34 20.51
C GLN A 423 -61.31 47.24 19.62
N GLU A 424 -61.40 47.39 18.30
CA GLU A 424 -60.81 46.49 17.32
C GLU A 424 -59.27 46.55 17.32
N VAL A 425 -58.69 47.76 17.36
CA VAL A 425 -57.23 47.95 17.49
C VAL A 425 -56.69 47.33 18.78
N ARG A 426 -57.45 47.41 19.86
CA ARG A 426 -57.10 46.85 21.16
C ARG A 426 -57.12 45.33 21.17
N GLN A 427 -58.16 44.70 20.62
CA GLN A 427 -58.21 43.25 20.45
C GLN A 427 -57.06 42.75 19.57
N GLN A 428 -56.78 43.43 18.45
CA GLN A 428 -55.67 43.05 17.59
C GLN A 428 -54.30 43.21 18.28
N ALA A 429 -54.13 44.19 19.16
CA ALA A 429 -52.89 44.37 19.92
C ALA A 429 -52.72 43.26 20.97
N GLU A 430 -53.78 42.86 21.68
CA GLU A 430 -53.76 41.76 22.65
C GLU A 430 -53.47 40.41 21.96
N THR A 431 -54.08 40.14 20.80
CA THR A 431 -53.78 38.93 20.02
C THR A 431 -52.35 38.92 19.49
N ARG A 432 -51.84 40.05 19.01
CA ARG A 432 -50.44 40.17 18.57
C ARG A 432 -49.46 39.90 19.71
N GLU A 433 -49.76 40.37 20.91
CA GLU A 433 -48.89 40.15 22.08
C GLU A 433 -48.93 38.68 22.55
N GLN A 434 -50.09 38.02 22.53
CA GLN A 434 -50.19 36.58 22.81
C GLN A 434 -49.37 35.74 21.82
N ILE A 435 -49.52 35.99 20.51
CA ILE A 435 -48.77 35.28 19.47
C ILE A 435 -47.26 35.51 19.65
N ARG A 436 -46.86 36.74 19.99
CA ARG A 436 -45.45 37.07 20.25
C ARG A 436 -44.92 36.31 21.47
N GLN A 437 -45.68 36.22 22.56
CA GLN A 437 -45.27 35.46 23.76
C GLN A 437 -45.16 33.96 23.47
N GLU A 438 -46.10 33.36 22.73
CA GLU A 438 -46.02 31.96 22.32
C GLU A 438 -44.80 31.68 21.43
N GLN A 439 -44.54 32.52 20.43
CA GLN A 439 -43.39 32.35 19.53
C GLN A 439 -42.06 32.45 20.27
N VAL A 440 -41.95 33.38 21.21
CA VAL A 440 -40.73 33.56 22.01
C VAL A 440 -40.53 32.40 22.98
N SER A 441 -41.61 31.93 23.63
CA SER A 441 -41.56 30.75 24.52
C SER A 441 -41.16 29.48 23.75
N ALA A 442 -41.73 29.26 22.56
CA ALA A 442 -41.38 28.14 21.70
C ALA A 442 -39.91 28.18 21.27
N THR A 443 -39.39 29.36 20.91
CA THR A 443 -37.99 29.55 20.51
C THR A 443 -37.02 29.21 21.65
N ILE A 444 -37.35 29.58 22.89
CA ILE A 444 -36.54 29.24 24.07
C ILE A 444 -36.58 27.74 24.36
N GLN A 445 -37.74 27.11 24.19
CA GLN A 445 -37.90 25.67 24.41
C GLN A 445 -37.13 24.84 23.37
N GLU A 446 -37.10 25.30 22.12
CA GLU A 446 -36.29 24.74 21.03
C GLU A 446 -34.79 24.86 21.36
N LEU A 447 -34.34 26.05 21.76
CA LEU A 447 -32.95 26.32 22.13
C LEU A 447 -32.50 25.47 23.32
N GLY A 448 -33.38 25.26 24.31
CA GLY A 448 -33.13 24.38 25.45
C GLY A 448 -33.00 22.90 25.06
N LYS A 449 -33.76 22.43 24.07
CA LYS A 449 -33.63 21.07 23.52
C LYS A 449 -32.32 20.88 22.77
N GLU A 450 -31.95 21.83 21.93
CA GLU A 450 -30.69 21.79 21.16
C GLU A 450 -29.47 21.75 22.10
N GLN A 451 -29.49 22.55 23.16
CA GLN A 451 -28.46 22.55 24.19
C GLN A 451 -28.38 21.22 24.96
N ALA A 452 -29.53 20.64 25.33
CA ALA A 452 -29.56 19.32 25.99
C ALA A 452 -28.97 18.22 25.09
N GLY A 453 -29.19 18.32 23.77
CA GLY A 453 -28.55 17.46 22.78
C GLY A 453 -27.03 17.61 22.74
N LEU A 454 -26.53 18.85 22.66
CA LEU A 454 -25.09 19.13 22.68
C LEU A 454 -24.41 18.68 23.98
N LEU A 455 -25.05 18.89 25.14
CA LEU A 455 -24.51 18.41 26.42
C LEU A 455 -24.50 16.88 26.51
N ALA A 456 -25.50 16.19 25.95
CA ALA A 456 -25.52 14.74 25.88
C ALA A 456 -24.39 14.20 24.98
N GLU A 457 -24.16 14.82 23.83
CA GLU A 457 -23.10 14.45 22.90
C GLU A 457 -21.70 14.71 23.49
N LEU A 458 -21.53 15.82 24.20
CA LEU A 458 -20.28 16.15 24.90
C LEU A 458 -20.02 15.20 26.10
N ALA A 459 -21.07 14.80 26.81
CA ALA A 459 -20.98 13.80 27.87
C ALA A 459 -20.62 12.40 27.31
N GLU A 460 -21.16 12.05 26.14
CA GLU A 460 -20.83 10.81 25.44
C GLU A 460 -19.38 10.81 24.92
N LEU A 461 -18.91 11.92 24.37
CA LEU A 461 -17.51 12.10 23.96
C LEU A 461 -16.54 11.98 25.16
N SER A 462 -16.89 12.61 26.30
CA SER A 462 -16.12 12.50 27.55
C SER A 462 -16.09 11.07 28.08
N ARG A 463 -17.23 10.37 28.05
CA ARG A 463 -17.33 8.97 28.46
C ARG A 463 -16.52 8.04 27.55
N ASN A 464 -16.54 8.28 26.25
CA ASN A 464 -15.74 7.53 25.28
C ASN A 464 -14.23 7.77 25.49
N SER A 465 -13.82 9.02 25.77
CA SER A 465 -12.44 9.35 26.10
C SER A 465 -11.97 8.70 27.40
N ALA A 466 -12.81 8.69 28.44
CA ALA A 466 -12.53 8.01 29.70
C ALA A 466 -12.35 6.49 29.53
N GLU A 467 -13.18 5.86 28.69
CA GLU A 467 -13.07 4.43 28.39
C GLU A 467 -11.84 4.11 27.55
N GLN A 468 -11.48 4.97 26.59
CA GLN A 468 -10.23 4.86 25.83
C GLN A 468 -8.99 4.93 26.74
N ASN A 469 -8.99 5.85 27.70
CA ASN A 469 -7.92 5.96 28.69
C ASN A 469 -7.87 4.72 29.60
N ARG A 470 -9.02 4.17 29.99
CA ARG A 470 -9.08 2.92 30.78
C ARG A 470 -8.47 1.73 30.01
N LEU A 471 -8.77 1.62 28.71
CA LEU A 471 -8.19 0.61 27.84
C LEU A 471 -6.66 0.79 27.69
N LEU A 472 -6.19 2.04 27.60
CA LEU A 472 -4.76 2.34 27.53
C LEU A 472 -4.02 1.88 28.80
N VAL A 473 -4.62 2.11 29.98
CA VAL A 473 -4.07 1.65 31.27
C VAL A 473 -4.05 0.11 31.34
N GLU A 474 -5.08 -0.57 30.83
CA GLU A 474 -5.11 -2.03 30.80
C GLU A 474 -4.05 -2.60 29.85
N HIS A 475 -3.85 -2.00 28.68
CA HIS A 475 -2.75 -2.36 27.78
C HIS A 475 -1.38 -2.15 28.45
N HIS A 476 -1.21 -1.07 29.20
CA HIS A 476 0.03 -0.81 29.93
C HIS A 476 0.28 -1.87 31.02
N LYS A 477 -0.78 -2.29 31.72
CA LYS A 477 -0.71 -3.38 32.72
C LYS A 477 -0.35 -4.73 32.08
N GLN A 478 -0.91 -5.02 30.91
CA GLN A 478 -0.56 -6.22 30.14
C GLN A 478 0.90 -6.19 29.69
N LEU A 479 1.39 -5.04 29.21
CA LEU A 479 2.79 -4.85 28.83
C LEU A 479 3.73 -5.08 30.02
N SER A 480 3.41 -4.53 31.19
CA SER A 480 4.16 -4.74 32.43
C SER A 480 4.21 -6.23 32.83
N THR A 481 3.10 -6.95 32.63
CA THR A 481 3.04 -8.40 32.88
C THR A 481 3.92 -9.19 31.91
N HIS A 482 3.92 -8.85 30.62
CA HIS A 482 4.79 -9.48 29.62
C HIS A 482 6.27 -9.18 29.90
N LEU A 483 6.61 -7.97 30.31
CA LEU A 483 7.95 -7.61 30.76
C LEU A 483 8.39 -8.45 31.97
N GLY A 484 7.49 -8.65 32.94
CA GLY A 484 7.75 -9.54 34.08
C GLY A 484 8.00 -11.00 33.67
N GLN A 485 7.31 -11.50 32.64
CA GLN A 485 7.57 -12.83 32.08
C GLN A 485 8.90 -12.90 31.32
N ALA A 486 9.26 -11.86 30.57
CA ALA A 486 10.55 -11.78 29.89
C ALA A 486 11.73 -11.77 30.88
N ILE A 487 11.58 -11.10 32.03
CA ILE A 487 12.55 -11.13 33.12
C ILE A 487 12.75 -12.56 33.66
N LYS A 488 11.66 -13.31 33.89
CA LYS A 488 11.75 -14.73 34.30
C LYS A 488 12.41 -15.60 33.21
N GLY A 489 12.15 -15.32 31.94
CA GLY A 489 12.80 -16.01 30.82
C GLY A 489 14.30 -15.75 30.74
N MET A 490 14.73 -14.52 31.03
CA MET A 490 16.15 -14.17 31.16
C MET A 490 16.80 -14.87 32.34
N GLU A 491 16.14 -14.94 33.50
CA GLU A 491 16.66 -15.63 34.68
C GLU A 491 16.89 -17.13 34.39
N SER A 492 15.94 -17.79 33.72
CA SER A 492 16.11 -19.17 33.27
C SER A 492 17.23 -19.33 32.23
N SER A 493 17.38 -18.38 31.31
CA SER A 493 18.48 -18.39 30.33
C SER A 493 19.85 -18.23 31.01
N SER A 494 19.94 -17.39 32.04
CA SER A 494 21.15 -17.21 32.85
C SER A 494 21.56 -18.53 33.53
N GLN A 495 20.59 -19.27 34.09
CA GLN A 495 20.85 -20.59 34.67
C GLN A 495 21.33 -21.62 33.63
N ASN A 496 20.78 -21.59 32.41
CA ASN A 496 21.23 -22.47 31.33
C ASN A 496 22.65 -22.11 30.84
N LEU A 497 23.01 -20.83 30.81
CA LEU A 497 24.35 -20.37 30.48
C LEU A 497 25.37 -20.81 31.53
N GLU A 498 25.03 -20.74 32.82
CA GLU A 498 25.86 -21.26 33.91
C GLU A 498 26.10 -22.78 33.75
N SER A 499 25.06 -23.55 33.45
CA SER A 499 25.18 -24.99 33.20
C SER A 499 26.04 -25.30 31.95
N THR A 500 25.89 -24.51 30.90
CA THR A 500 26.70 -24.66 29.66
C THR A 500 28.17 -24.37 29.91
N SER A 501 28.48 -23.35 30.73
CA SER A 501 29.84 -23.02 31.15
C SER A 501 30.51 -24.20 31.88
N GLN A 502 29.77 -24.86 32.78
CA GLN A 502 30.25 -26.06 33.50
C GLN A 502 30.52 -27.23 32.54
N GLN A 503 29.66 -27.45 31.55
CA GLN A 503 29.86 -28.51 30.54
C GLN A 503 31.08 -28.26 29.64
N LEU A 504 31.31 -27.01 29.22
CA LEU A 504 32.51 -26.65 28.47
C LEU A 504 33.80 -26.86 29.29
N GLY A 505 33.75 -26.61 30.60
CA GLY A 505 34.84 -26.95 31.51
C GLY A 505 35.16 -28.44 31.54
N LEU A 506 34.14 -29.31 31.58
CA LEU A 506 34.32 -30.77 31.53
C LEU A 506 34.88 -31.25 30.18
N LEU A 507 34.41 -30.68 29.07
CA LEU A 507 34.92 -31.00 27.74
C LEU A 507 36.41 -30.65 27.60
N SER A 508 36.82 -29.48 28.11
CA SER A 508 38.22 -29.06 28.11
C SER A 508 39.10 -30.01 28.94
N SER A 509 38.59 -30.49 30.08
CA SER A 509 39.27 -31.50 30.90
C SER A 509 39.46 -32.82 30.15
N ASN A 510 38.39 -33.35 29.55
CA ASN A 510 38.42 -34.63 28.84
C ASN A 510 39.34 -34.60 27.61
N THR A 511 39.36 -33.47 26.88
CA THR A 511 40.25 -33.28 25.73
C THR A 511 41.73 -33.31 26.14
N ARG A 512 42.06 -32.71 27.29
CA ARG A 512 43.42 -32.74 27.85
C ARG A 512 43.83 -34.15 28.29
N ALA A 513 42.91 -34.89 28.91
CA ALA A 513 43.15 -36.29 29.30
C ALA A 513 43.42 -37.19 28.07
N ALA A 514 42.58 -37.11 27.04
CA ALA A 514 42.75 -37.87 25.79
C ALA A 514 44.09 -37.54 25.10
N THR A 515 44.49 -36.27 25.08
CA THR A 515 45.78 -35.84 24.52
C THR A 515 46.96 -36.44 25.29
N THR A 516 46.83 -36.59 26.61
CA THR A 516 47.85 -37.19 27.46
C THR A 516 47.96 -38.70 27.24
N GLU A 517 46.84 -39.42 27.10
CA GLU A 517 46.85 -40.84 26.74
C GLU A 517 47.47 -41.10 25.36
N LEU A 518 47.16 -40.25 24.37
CA LEU A 518 47.73 -40.34 23.02
C LEU A 518 49.25 -40.20 23.03
N ALA A 519 49.78 -39.28 23.84
CA ALA A 519 51.23 -39.13 24.03
C ALA A 519 51.85 -40.40 24.63
N GLY A 520 51.22 -41.01 25.63
CA GLY A 520 51.68 -42.27 26.22
C GLY A 520 51.62 -43.45 25.24
N ALA A 521 50.57 -43.54 24.43
CA ALA A 521 50.45 -44.58 23.40
C ALA A 521 51.55 -44.47 22.34
N LEU A 522 51.91 -43.25 21.93
CA LEU A 522 53.02 -43.01 20.99
C LEU A 522 54.37 -43.41 21.58
N GLU A 523 54.63 -43.15 22.86
CA GLU A 523 55.86 -43.56 23.55
C GLU A 523 56.02 -45.09 23.60
N VAL A 524 54.94 -45.81 23.94
CA VAL A 524 54.90 -47.28 23.93
C VAL A 524 55.17 -47.83 22.52
N LEU A 525 54.55 -47.23 21.51
CA LEU A 525 54.68 -47.65 20.11
C LEU A 525 56.12 -47.44 19.59
N THR A 526 56.76 -46.34 19.97
CA THR A 526 58.16 -46.04 19.63
C THR A 526 59.12 -47.06 20.26
N THR A 527 58.86 -47.42 21.52
CA THR A 527 59.65 -48.44 22.25
C THR A 527 59.46 -49.84 21.66
N GLY A 528 58.24 -50.19 21.26
CA GLY A 528 57.94 -51.45 20.58
C GLY A 528 58.66 -51.60 19.24
N LEU A 529 58.68 -50.54 18.42
CA LEU A 529 59.40 -50.51 17.14
C LEU A 529 60.92 -50.69 17.31
N ALA A 530 61.53 -50.07 18.32
CA ALA A 530 62.94 -50.25 18.61
C ALA A 530 63.26 -51.72 18.96
N LYS A 531 62.41 -52.36 19.79
CA LYS A 531 62.56 -53.77 20.17
C LYS A 531 62.39 -54.71 18.97
N THR A 532 61.40 -54.50 18.11
CA THR A 532 61.21 -55.32 16.91
C THR A 532 62.37 -55.16 15.91
N SER A 533 62.96 -53.97 15.80
CA SER A 533 64.16 -53.74 14.98
C SER A 533 65.36 -54.55 15.48
N GLU A 534 65.55 -54.65 16.81
CA GLU A 534 66.58 -55.48 17.45
C GLU A 534 66.35 -56.97 17.13
N GLU A 535 65.13 -57.46 17.28
CA GLU A 535 64.75 -58.85 17.00
C GLU A 535 64.96 -59.22 15.51
N ASN A 536 64.62 -58.31 14.59
CA ASN A 536 64.87 -58.51 13.15
C ASN A 536 66.38 -58.58 12.81
N SER A 537 67.22 -57.79 13.50
CA SER A 537 68.67 -57.84 13.34
C SER A 537 69.24 -59.20 13.77
N GLN A 538 68.75 -59.73 14.90
CA GLN A 538 69.13 -61.07 15.38
C GLN A 538 68.69 -62.18 14.42
N LEU A 539 67.48 -62.10 13.88
CA LEU A 539 66.98 -63.06 12.88
C LEU A 539 67.84 -63.06 11.60
N ALA A 540 68.25 -61.89 11.12
CA ALA A 540 69.18 -61.79 10.00
C ALA A 540 70.53 -62.48 10.30
N GLY A 541 71.03 -62.35 11.53
CA GLY A 541 72.21 -63.08 12.01
C GLY A 541 72.04 -64.61 11.95
N HIS A 542 70.88 -65.13 12.39
CA HIS A 542 70.58 -66.56 12.31
C HIS A 542 70.50 -67.09 10.88
N LEU A 543 69.92 -66.33 9.94
CA LEU A 543 69.85 -66.71 8.53
C LEU A 543 71.24 -66.79 7.88
N ILE A 544 72.15 -65.88 8.22
CA ILE A 544 73.55 -65.93 7.77
C ILE A 544 74.23 -67.21 8.27
N GLN A 545 74.02 -67.57 9.55
CA GLN A 545 74.60 -68.76 10.14
C GLN A 545 74.07 -70.06 9.50
N GLN A 546 72.75 -70.15 9.22
CA GLN A 546 72.18 -71.28 8.50
C GLN A 546 72.71 -71.41 7.07
N SER A 547 72.90 -70.29 6.36
CA SER A 547 73.50 -70.30 5.03
C SER A 547 74.92 -70.89 5.03
N GLN A 548 75.73 -70.58 6.06
CA GLN A 548 77.07 -71.15 6.21
C GLN A 548 77.04 -72.66 6.48
N GLN A 549 76.09 -73.13 7.30
CA GLN A 549 75.91 -74.56 7.56
C GLN A 549 75.49 -75.34 6.30
N LEU A 550 74.58 -74.77 5.49
CA LEU A 550 74.18 -75.37 4.21
C LEU A 550 75.36 -75.48 3.23
N LYS A 551 76.24 -74.47 3.20
CA LYS A 551 77.47 -74.52 2.40
C LYS A 551 78.41 -75.64 2.86
N SER A 552 78.62 -75.80 4.16
CA SER A 552 79.44 -76.90 4.70
C SER A 552 78.84 -78.28 4.40
N LEU A 553 77.50 -78.42 4.46
CA LEU A 553 76.82 -79.65 4.07
C LEU A 553 77.04 -79.97 2.58
N GLN A 554 76.98 -78.96 1.71
CA GLN A 554 77.25 -79.10 0.28
C GLN A 554 78.68 -79.59 0.01
N ASP A 555 79.68 -79.01 0.69
CA ASP A 555 81.08 -79.42 0.54
C ASP A 555 81.31 -80.88 0.97
N ASN A 556 80.68 -81.30 2.07
CA ASN A 556 80.74 -82.69 2.55
C ASN A 556 80.07 -83.69 1.58
N LEU A 557 78.94 -83.31 0.96
CA LEU A 557 78.27 -84.15 -0.04
C LEU A 557 79.12 -84.32 -1.30
N LEU A 558 79.81 -83.27 -1.75
CA LEU A 558 80.75 -83.35 -2.88
C LEU A 558 81.94 -84.26 -2.56
N GLY A 559 82.48 -84.17 -1.34
CA GLY A 559 83.55 -85.08 -0.87
C GLY A 559 83.10 -86.55 -0.87
N THR A 560 81.93 -86.82 -0.30
CA THR A 560 81.35 -88.18 -0.21
C THR A 560 81.08 -88.78 -1.61
N ALA A 561 80.59 -87.98 -2.55
CA ALA A 561 80.37 -88.42 -3.93
C ALA A 561 81.69 -88.79 -4.63
N SER A 562 82.78 -88.07 -4.34
CA SER A 562 84.11 -88.40 -4.86
C SER A 562 84.64 -89.73 -4.29
N GLU A 563 84.46 -89.98 -2.99
CA GLU A 563 84.85 -91.24 -2.36
C GLU A 563 84.06 -92.43 -2.91
N LEU A 564 82.74 -92.28 -3.11
CA LEU A 564 81.90 -93.30 -3.75
C LEU A 564 82.35 -93.62 -5.18
N ARG A 565 82.80 -92.61 -5.95
CA ARG A 565 83.34 -92.81 -7.30
C ARG A 565 84.61 -93.68 -7.26
N VAL A 566 85.53 -93.40 -6.33
CA VAL A 566 86.78 -94.16 -6.15
C VAL A 566 86.49 -95.61 -5.71
N ALA A 567 85.53 -95.80 -4.81
CA ALA A 567 85.10 -97.13 -4.39
C ALA A 567 84.51 -97.95 -5.55
N ALA A 568 83.67 -97.35 -6.40
CA ALA A 568 83.10 -98.00 -7.58
C ALA A 568 84.16 -98.38 -8.62
N GLU A 569 85.14 -97.51 -8.83
CA GLU A 569 86.29 -97.73 -9.74
C GLU A 569 87.16 -98.91 -9.26
N SER A 570 87.37 -99.01 -7.94
CA SER A 570 88.10 -100.12 -7.31
C SER A 570 87.35 -101.45 -7.39
N ALA A 571 86.01 -101.43 -7.21
CA ALA A 571 85.17 -102.62 -7.38
C ALA A 571 85.21 -103.13 -8.84
N SER A 572 85.17 -102.22 -9.82
CA SER A 572 85.27 -102.57 -11.25
C SER A 572 86.61 -103.25 -11.60
N GLN A 573 87.71 -102.76 -11.05
CA GLN A 573 89.02 -103.41 -11.18
C GLN A 573 89.07 -104.79 -10.54
N GLY A 574 88.48 -104.95 -9.35
CA GLY A 574 88.40 -106.25 -8.66
C GLY A 574 87.63 -107.30 -9.46
N PHE A 575 86.52 -106.92 -10.10
CA PHE A 575 85.78 -107.83 -10.98
C PHE A 575 86.57 -108.24 -12.23
N SER A 576 87.37 -107.33 -12.79
CA SER A 576 88.22 -107.62 -13.95
C SER A 576 89.33 -108.63 -13.62
N GLN A 577 89.96 -108.50 -12.45
CA GLN A 577 90.97 -109.49 -11.98
C GLN A 577 90.37 -110.87 -11.72
N LEU A 578 89.13 -110.94 -11.24
CA LEU A 578 88.42 -112.22 -11.04
C LEU A 578 88.16 -112.94 -12.37
N GLU A 579 87.77 -112.21 -13.42
CA GLU A 579 87.58 -112.78 -14.76
C GLU A 579 88.88 -113.37 -15.32
N GLU A 580 90.00 -112.68 -15.12
CA GLU A 580 91.32 -113.12 -15.59
C GLU A 580 91.82 -114.37 -14.85
N GLN A 581 91.67 -114.41 -13.52
CA GLN A 581 91.98 -115.59 -12.70
C GLN A 581 91.16 -116.82 -13.11
N GLN A 582 89.87 -116.63 -13.41
CA GLN A 582 89.00 -117.72 -13.86
C GLN A 582 89.44 -118.29 -15.22
N LYS A 583 89.84 -117.43 -16.18
CA LYS A 583 90.41 -117.88 -17.46
C LYS A 583 91.70 -118.70 -17.27
N SER A 584 92.60 -118.23 -16.41
CA SER A 584 93.87 -118.92 -16.12
C SER A 584 93.67 -120.30 -15.50
N PHE A 585 92.75 -120.41 -14.53
CA PHE A 585 92.39 -121.69 -13.90
C PHE A 585 91.85 -122.72 -14.92
N LEU A 586 90.95 -122.32 -15.81
CA LEU A 586 90.38 -123.20 -16.84
C LEU A 586 91.43 -123.68 -17.86
N ILE A 587 92.43 -122.85 -18.18
CA ILE A 587 93.55 -123.22 -19.04
C ILE A 587 94.46 -124.24 -18.33
N GLY A 588 94.75 -124.03 -17.04
CA GLY A 588 95.55 -124.96 -16.22
C GLY A 588 94.93 -126.35 -16.14
N LEU A 589 93.62 -126.44 -15.91
CA LEU A 589 92.88 -127.70 -15.85
C LEU A 589 92.94 -128.49 -17.15
N ARG A 590 92.85 -127.82 -18.31
CA ARG A 590 92.96 -128.46 -19.62
C ARG A 590 94.36 -129.07 -19.85
N LYS A 591 95.41 -128.42 -19.35
CA LYS A 591 96.80 -128.86 -19.52
C LYS A 591 97.11 -130.11 -18.69
N GLU A 592 96.73 -130.13 -17.40
CA GLU A 592 96.97 -131.28 -16.51
C GLU A 592 96.29 -132.57 -17.02
N PHE A 593 95.05 -132.48 -17.53
CA PHE A 593 94.36 -133.63 -18.11
C PHE A 593 95.03 -134.17 -19.39
N GLY A 594 95.68 -133.31 -20.17
CA GLY A 594 96.43 -133.70 -21.36
C GLY A 594 97.72 -134.45 -21.01
N ASP A 595 98.52 -133.88 -20.11
CA ASP A 595 99.82 -134.42 -19.71
C ASP A 595 99.68 -135.81 -19.05
N THR A 596 98.57 -136.07 -18.37
CA THR A 596 98.29 -137.37 -17.71
C THR A 596 97.94 -138.48 -18.70
N LEU A 597 97.30 -138.16 -19.83
CA LEU A 597 96.89 -139.13 -20.86
C LEU A 597 98.09 -139.60 -21.69
N GLU A 598 99.05 -138.69 -21.92
CA GLU A 598 100.29 -138.94 -22.65
C GLU A 598 101.23 -139.85 -21.84
N ALA A 599 101.39 -139.59 -20.54
CA ALA A 599 102.19 -140.42 -19.63
C ALA A 599 101.69 -141.88 -19.52
N PHE A 600 100.38 -142.10 -19.59
CA PHE A 600 99.79 -143.45 -19.54
C PHE A 600 100.04 -144.24 -20.84
N THR A 601 100.14 -143.56 -21.98
CA THR A 601 100.37 -144.16 -23.29
C THR A 601 101.82 -144.63 -23.45
N ASP A 602 102.78 -143.82 -22.99
CA ASP A 602 104.21 -144.13 -23.02
C ASP A 602 104.59 -145.34 -22.15
N GLN A 603 103.94 -145.51 -21.00
CA GLN A 603 104.22 -146.62 -20.09
C GLN A 603 103.74 -147.98 -20.63
N VAL A 604 102.68 -148.01 -21.44
CA VAL A 604 102.16 -149.22 -22.08
C VAL A 604 103.03 -149.65 -23.26
N GLN A 605 103.55 -148.70 -24.07
CA GLN A 605 104.50 -149.00 -25.16
C GLN A 605 105.87 -149.50 -24.65
N GLY A 606 106.32 -149.05 -23.47
CA GLY A 606 107.56 -149.52 -22.87
C GLY A 606 107.55 -150.99 -22.44
N LEU A 607 106.39 -151.49 -21.98
CA LEU A 607 106.19 -152.88 -21.55
C LEU A 607 106.15 -153.88 -22.70
N GLU A 608 105.64 -153.47 -23.87
CA GLU A 608 105.56 -154.29 -25.08
C GLU A 608 106.95 -154.56 -25.67
N LYS A 609 107.81 -153.54 -25.74
CA LYS A 609 109.20 -153.66 -26.24
C LYS A 609 110.10 -154.56 -25.39
N GLN A 610 109.99 -154.49 -24.06
CA GLN A 610 110.83 -155.32 -23.17
C GLN A 610 110.52 -156.82 -23.29
N THR A 611 109.25 -157.16 -23.54
CA THR A 611 108.81 -158.57 -23.62
C THR A 611 109.29 -159.24 -24.92
N GLU A 612 109.36 -158.48 -26.02
CA GLU A 612 109.84 -158.94 -27.33
C GLU A 612 111.36 -159.26 -27.32
N GLU A 613 112.15 -158.45 -26.58
CA GLU A 613 113.60 -158.60 -26.49
C GLU A 613 114.03 -159.81 -25.62
N TRP A 614 113.28 -160.15 -24.59
CA TRP A 614 113.50 -161.34 -23.76
C TRP A 614 113.24 -162.64 -24.51
N LEU A 615 112.15 -162.72 -25.28
CA LEU A 615 111.82 -163.92 -26.07
C LEU A 615 112.84 -164.17 -27.18
N ARG A 616 113.35 -163.12 -27.82
CA ARG A 616 114.38 -163.21 -28.87
C ARG A 616 115.72 -163.71 -28.34
N THR A 617 116.11 -163.24 -27.15
CA THR A 617 117.39 -163.62 -26.52
C THR A 617 117.37 -165.08 -26.06
N TYR A 618 116.26 -165.53 -25.47
CA TYR A 618 116.09 -166.93 -25.05
C TYR A 618 116.14 -167.92 -26.22
N SER A 619 115.49 -167.59 -27.34
CA SER A 619 115.47 -168.46 -28.54
C SER A 619 116.85 -168.65 -29.18
N ASN A 620 117.69 -167.61 -29.18
CA ASN A 620 119.02 -167.68 -29.80
C ASN A 620 119.99 -168.54 -28.97
N GLU A 621 119.93 -168.44 -27.65
CA GLU A 621 120.84 -169.16 -26.74
C GLU A 621 120.57 -170.68 -26.77
N VAL A 622 119.29 -171.08 -26.75
CA VAL A 622 118.88 -172.49 -26.79
C VAL A 622 119.28 -173.16 -28.12
N ASN A 623 119.16 -172.43 -29.24
CA ASN A 623 119.54 -172.94 -30.55
C ASN A 623 121.07 -173.14 -30.66
N SER A 624 121.86 -172.19 -30.16
CA SER A 624 123.32 -172.26 -30.18
C SER A 624 123.85 -173.48 -29.41
N GLN A 625 123.35 -173.71 -28.18
CA GLN A 625 123.79 -174.84 -27.35
C GLN A 625 123.39 -176.20 -27.93
N THR A 626 122.27 -176.26 -28.66
CA THR A 626 121.80 -177.51 -29.29
C THR A 626 122.70 -177.91 -30.48
N VAL A 627 123.11 -176.94 -31.29
CA VAL A 627 124.02 -177.17 -32.43
C VAL A 627 125.39 -177.63 -31.94
N GLU A 628 125.93 -176.96 -30.92
CA GLU A 628 127.25 -177.29 -30.36
C GLU A 628 127.30 -178.72 -29.79
N ARG A 629 126.26 -179.16 -29.07
CA ARG A 629 126.19 -180.52 -28.53
C ARG A 629 126.01 -181.61 -29.59
N MET A 630 125.32 -181.34 -30.69
CA MET A 630 125.23 -182.29 -31.82
C MET A 630 126.59 -182.49 -32.50
N GLN A 631 127.44 -181.47 -32.49
CA GLN A 631 128.78 -181.54 -33.08
C GLN A 631 129.72 -182.40 -32.23
N VAL A 632 129.66 -182.26 -30.90
CA VAL A 632 130.32 -183.16 -29.93
C VAL A 632 129.91 -184.62 -30.12
N TRP A 633 128.68 -184.91 -30.55
CA TRP A 633 128.22 -186.28 -30.77
C TRP A 633 128.72 -186.90 -32.09
N ASN A 634 128.79 -186.11 -33.16
CA ASN A 634 129.28 -186.59 -34.46
C ASN A 634 130.76 -186.94 -34.44
N GLU A 635 131.60 -186.11 -33.82
CA GLU A 635 133.05 -186.36 -33.75
C GLU A 635 133.38 -187.65 -32.99
N GLN A 636 132.74 -187.86 -31.83
CA GLN A 636 132.91 -189.07 -31.03
C GLN A 636 132.48 -190.34 -31.78
N THR A 637 131.43 -190.25 -32.60
CA THR A 637 130.90 -191.39 -33.37
C THR A 637 131.82 -191.77 -34.53
N ILE A 638 132.45 -190.77 -35.19
CA ILE A 638 133.39 -191.00 -36.30
C ILE A 638 134.68 -191.65 -35.80
N SER A 639 135.26 -191.14 -34.71
CA SER A 639 136.51 -191.67 -34.16
C SER A 639 136.39 -193.13 -33.72
N PHE A 640 135.27 -193.49 -33.10
CA PHE A 640 134.99 -194.88 -32.70
C PHE A 640 134.89 -195.83 -33.90
N ALA A 641 134.36 -195.36 -35.04
CA ALA A 641 134.33 -196.14 -36.28
C ALA A 641 135.73 -196.34 -36.89
N GLU A 642 136.64 -195.36 -36.75
CA GLU A 642 138.02 -195.47 -37.22
C GLU A 642 138.86 -196.44 -36.38
N GLU A 643 138.72 -196.42 -35.06
CA GLU A 643 139.33 -197.42 -34.17
C GLU A 643 138.90 -198.85 -34.54
N MET A 644 137.63 -199.04 -34.95
CA MET A 644 137.11 -200.35 -35.33
C MET A 644 137.62 -200.84 -36.70
N LYS A 645 137.81 -199.93 -37.66
CA LYS A 645 138.37 -200.26 -38.98
C LYS A 645 139.84 -200.66 -38.90
N SER A 646 140.62 -199.99 -38.06
CA SER A 646 142.04 -200.29 -37.87
C SER A 646 142.25 -201.65 -37.19
N ALA A 647 141.42 -201.98 -36.19
CA ALA A 647 141.44 -203.29 -35.53
C ALA A 647 141.11 -204.46 -36.48
N VAL A 648 140.26 -204.25 -37.50
CA VAL A 648 140.01 -205.25 -38.55
C VAL A 648 141.21 -205.36 -39.52
N SER A 649 141.92 -204.25 -39.78
CA SER A 649 143.15 -204.26 -40.59
C SER A 649 144.32 -204.97 -39.90
N MET A 650 144.46 -204.80 -38.58
CA MET A 650 145.38 -205.57 -37.74
C MET A 650 145.16 -207.09 -37.83
N ILE A 651 143.95 -207.54 -38.20
CA ILE A 651 143.63 -208.97 -38.33
C ILE A 651 143.86 -209.45 -39.77
N SER A 652 143.70 -208.59 -40.78
CA SER A 652 143.98 -208.95 -42.18
C SER A 652 145.47 -209.12 -42.45
N ASP A 653 146.35 -208.22 -41.98
CA ASP A 653 147.80 -208.31 -42.28
C ASP A 653 148.53 -209.41 -41.50
N LEU A 654 147.90 -209.87 -40.41
CA LEU A 654 148.34 -211.01 -39.60
C LEU A 654 147.81 -212.35 -40.16
N VAL A 655 146.81 -212.32 -41.05
CA VAL A 655 146.29 -213.46 -41.82
C VAL A 655 147.02 -213.57 -43.15
N ASP A 656 147.26 -212.42 -43.79
CA ASP A 656 148.42 -212.23 -44.63
C ASP A 656 149.67 -212.35 -43.73
N ASP A 657 150.89 -212.23 -44.17
CA ASP A 657 151.32 -213.43 -44.83
C ASP A 657 152.24 -214.31 -43.98
N ILE A 658 151.63 -214.77 -42.89
CA ILE A 658 151.61 -216.18 -42.54
C ILE A 658 151.44 -217.09 -43.78
N GLU A 659 150.80 -216.66 -44.88
CA GLU A 659 150.84 -217.33 -46.21
C GLU A 659 152.24 -217.26 -46.89
N GLN A 660 153.07 -216.21 -46.70
CA GLN A 660 154.45 -216.12 -47.26
C GLN A 660 155.51 -216.87 -46.43
N LYS A 661 155.19 -217.28 -45.20
CA LYS A 661 155.98 -218.31 -44.48
C LYS A 661 155.92 -219.71 -45.15
N VAL A 662 155.14 -219.98 -46.20
CA VAL A 662 154.84 -221.36 -46.69
C VAL A 662 155.28 -221.67 -48.12
N GLU A 663 155.30 -220.71 -49.04
CA GLU A 663 155.72 -220.95 -50.42
C GLU A 663 157.22 -220.65 -50.62
N THR A 664 157.97 -221.61 -51.18
CA THR A 664 159.38 -221.58 -51.64
C THR A 664 160.49 -221.66 -50.56
N HIS A 665 161.27 -222.74 -50.30
CA HIS A 665 161.45 -224.10 -50.81
C HIS A 665 161.28 -224.34 -52.32
N ALA A 666 162.39 -224.33 -53.06
CA ALA A 666 162.85 -225.45 -53.88
C ALA A 666 164.37 -225.34 -54.04
#